data_AF-A0A2I3TGN3-F1
#
_entry.id   AF-A0A2I3TGN3-F1
#
_cell.length_a   1.000
_cell.length_b   1.000
_cell.length_c   1.000
_cell.angle_alpha   90.00
_cell.angle_beta   90.00
_cell.angle_gamma   90.00
#
_symmetry.space_group_name_H-M   'P 1'
#
loop_
_entity.id
_entity.type
_entity.pdbx_description
1 polymer ?
#
loop_
_entity_poly.entity_id
_entity_poly.type
_entity_poly.pdbx_seq_one_letter_code
_entity_poly.pdbx_strand_id
1 'polypeptide(L)'
;MVALVRTILFDPLIIESKKAATVVLMLNSPEEEILAKACEAIYKFALKGEENKTTLLELGAVEPLTKLLTHEDKIVRRNATMIFGILASNNDVKKLLRELDVMNSVIAQLAPEEEVVIHEFASLCLANMSAEYTSKVQIFEHGGLEPLIRLLSSPDPDVKKNSMECIYNLVQDFQCRAKLQELNAIPPILDLLKSEYPVIQLLALKTLGVITNDKESRIMLRDNQGLDHLIKILETKELNDLHIEALAVIANCLEDMDTVVQIQQTGGLKKLLSFAENSTIPDIQKNAAKAITKAAYDPENRKLFHEQEVEKCLVALLGSENDGTKIAASQAISAMCENSGSKDFFNNQGIPQLIQLLKSDNEEVWEAAALALAHLTTCNPANANAAAEADGIDPLINVLSSKRDGAIANAATVLTNMAMQEPLRLNIQNHDIMHAIISPLRSANTVVQSKAALAVTATACDVEARTELRNSGGLEPLVELLRSKNDEVRKHASWAVMVCAGDELTANELCRLGALDILEEVNVSGTRKNKFSEAAYNKLLNNNLSLKYSQTGYLSSSNIINDGFYDYGRINPGTKLLPLKELCLQEPSDLRAVLLINSKSYVSPPSSMEDKSDVGYGRSISSSSSLRRSSKEKNKKNSYHFSAGFGSPIEDKSEPASGRNTVLSKSATKEKGWRKSKGKKEEEKVKEEEEVMVVPKFVGEGSSEKEWCPPSDPDFSMYVYEVTKSILPITNIKEQIEDLAKYVAEKMGGKIPKEKLPDFSWELHISELKFQLKSNVIPIGHVKKGIFYHRALLFKALADRIGIGCSLVRGEYGRAWNEVMLQNDSRKGVIGGLPAPEMYVIDLMFHPGGLMKLRSREADLYRFL
;
A
#
# COMPACT_ATOMS: atom_id res chain seq x y z
N MET A 1 24.27 57.60 94.76
CA MET A 1 23.91 56.23 95.20
C MET A 1 24.05 55.29 94.02
N VAL A 2 24.29 54.00 94.26
CA VAL A 2 24.50 52.97 93.22
C VAL A 2 23.34 51.96 93.24
N ALA A 3 22.72 51.76 92.08
CA ALA A 3 21.85 50.64 91.71
C ALA A 3 21.81 50.66 90.16
N LEU A 4 22.60 49.89 89.41
CA LEU A 4 22.91 48.45 89.49
C LEU A 4 21.73 47.56 89.08
N VAL A 5 21.19 47.83 87.88
CA VAL A 5 20.49 46.82 87.08
C VAL A 5 21.55 46.12 86.22
N ARG A 6 21.82 44.84 86.48
CA ARG A 6 22.65 44.02 85.59
C ARG A 6 21.84 43.61 84.37
N THR A 7 22.33 43.90 83.18
CA THR A 7 21.91 43.18 81.97
C THR A 7 22.34 41.72 82.13
N ILE A 8 21.39 40.82 82.38
CA ILE A 8 21.65 39.38 82.32
C ILE A 8 21.61 39.00 80.84
N LEU A 9 22.78 38.99 80.18
CA LEU A 9 22.94 38.11 79.04
C LEU A 9 22.87 36.68 79.59
N PHE A 10 21.94 35.89 79.06
CA PHE A 10 22.06 34.44 79.12
C PHE A 10 23.10 34.03 78.08
N ASP A 11 23.98 33.09 78.43
CA ASP A 11 24.82 32.43 77.43
C ASP A 11 23.92 31.70 76.42
N PRO A 12 24.22 31.74 75.11
CA PRO A 12 23.38 31.11 74.09
C PRO A 12 23.32 29.60 74.32
N LEU A 13 22.10 29.07 74.47
CA LEU A 13 21.85 27.66 74.72
C LEU A 13 22.16 26.84 73.46
N ILE A 14 23.30 26.13 73.47
CA ILE A 14 23.71 25.26 72.36
C ILE A 14 22.84 23.99 72.34
N ILE A 15 21.72 24.04 71.62
CA ILE A 15 20.79 22.90 71.47
C ILE A 15 21.32 21.87 70.45
N GLU A 16 22.40 21.16 70.80
CA GLU A 16 22.90 20.01 70.04
C GLU A 16 22.16 18.71 70.40
N SER A 17 21.02 18.46 69.77
CA SER A 17 20.36 17.15 69.86
C SER A 17 20.97 16.14 68.89
N LYS A 18 21.43 15.00 69.42
CA LYS A 18 22.07 13.91 68.64
C LYS A 18 21.12 12.79 68.19
N LYS A 19 19.80 12.96 68.37
CA LYS A 19 18.77 11.98 67.99
C LYS A 19 17.82 12.56 66.94
N ALA A 20 17.78 11.96 65.75
CA ALA A 20 16.96 12.44 64.62
C ALA A 20 15.49 12.71 65.02
N ALA A 21 14.83 11.77 65.72
CA ALA A 21 13.46 11.93 66.19
C ALA A 21 13.24 13.21 67.05
N THR A 22 14.20 13.56 67.89
CA THR A 22 14.13 14.79 68.71
C THR A 22 14.31 16.04 67.86
N VAL A 23 15.18 16.00 66.84
CA VAL A 23 15.37 17.11 65.89
C VAL A 23 14.14 17.31 65.00
N VAL A 24 13.47 16.23 64.60
CA VAL A 24 12.20 16.31 63.85
C VAL A 24 11.08 16.94 64.68
N LEU A 25 11.01 16.66 65.98
CA LEU A 25 10.06 17.35 66.87
C LEU A 25 10.34 18.86 66.97
N MET A 26 11.62 19.28 66.94
CA MET A 26 12.01 20.70 66.98
C MET A 26 11.53 21.51 65.76
N LEU A 27 11.13 20.87 64.65
CA LEU A 27 10.51 21.54 63.49
C LEU A 27 9.13 22.16 63.79
N ASN A 28 8.55 21.89 64.96
CA ASN A 28 7.28 22.48 65.41
C ASN A 28 7.51 23.59 66.47
N SER A 29 8.75 24.05 66.62
CA SER A 29 9.10 25.18 67.49
C SER A 29 8.56 26.51 66.94
N PRO A 30 8.06 27.44 67.79
CA PRO A 30 7.78 28.81 67.38
C PRO A 30 9.06 29.66 67.27
N GLU A 31 10.16 29.25 67.92
CA GLU A 31 11.42 30.00 67.96
C GLU A 31 12.24 29.75 66.67
N GLU A 32 12.53 30.82 65.92
CA GLU A 32 13.22 30.77 64.62
C GLU A 32 14.63 30.19 64.71
N GLU A 33 15.39 30.50 65.77
CA GLU A 33 16.73 29.95 65.99
C GLU A 33 16.70 28.43 66.17
N ILE A 34 15.66 27.90 66.84
CA ILE A 34 15.46 26.46 67.04
C ILE A 34 15.08 25.79 65.71
N LEU A 35 14.21 26.41 64.90
CA LEU A 35 13.87 25.93 63.55
C LEU A 35 15.12 25.91 62.65
N ALA A 36 15.89 26.99 62.60
CA ALA A 36 17.10 27.10 61.81
C ALA A 36 18.12 26.02 62.19
N LYS A 37 18.31 25.77 63.50
CA LYS A 37 19.21 24.71 64.01
C LYS A 37 18.67 23.30 63.77
N ALA A 38 17.37 23.08 63.88
CA ALA A 38 16.74 21.80 63.56
C ALA A 38 16.95 21.44 62.09
N CYS A 39 16.68 22.39 61.18
CA CYS A 39 16.92 22.21 59.76
C CYS A 39 18.41 22.03 59.43
N GLU A 40 19.33 22.79 60.05
CA GLU A 40 20.78 22.60 59.87
C GLU A 40 21.23 21.18 60.25
N ALA A 41 20.70 20.62 61.34
CA ALA A 41 20.99 19.27 61.80
C ALA A 41 20.35 18.20 60.91
N ILE A 42 19.11 18.39 60.42
CA ILE A 42 18.43 17.49 59.48
C ILE A 42 19.15 17.44 58.13
N TYR A 43 19.55 18.58 57.59
CA TYR A 43 20.35 18.66 56.37
C TYR A 43 21.66 17.85 56.49
N LYS A 44 22.41 18.07 57.58
CA LYS A 44 23.64 17.33 57.92
C LYS A 44 23.40 15.84 58.25
N PHE A 45 22.16 15.41 58.46
CA PHE A 45 21.79 14.00 58.65
C PHE A 45 21.43 13.35 57.30
N ALA A 46 20.57 14.00 56.51
CA ALA A 46 20.14 13.56 55.18
C ALA A 46 21.29 13.42 54.18
N LEU A 47 22.30 14.29 54.25
CA LEU A 47 23.51 14.24 53.42
C LEU A 47 24.35 12.96 53.59
N LYS A 48 24.19 12.21 54.68
CA LYS A 48 25.07 11.07 55.01
C LYS A 48 24.67 9.74 54.35
N GLY A 49 23.52 9.66 53.68
CA GLY A 49 23.10 8.46 52.94
C GLY A 49 21.59 8.26 52.88
N GLU A 50 21.12 7.38 51.98
CA GLU A 50 19.69 7.10 51.77
C GLU A 50 18.97 6.60 53.03
N GLU A 51 19.62 5.75 53.84
CA GLU A 51 19.05 5.23 55.09
C GLU A 51 18.59 6.35 56.03
N ASN A 52 19.30 7.49 56.05
CA ASN A 52 18.93 8.65 56.86
C ASN A 52 17.77 9.44 56.24
N LYS A 53 17.62 9.44 54.91
CA LYS A 53 16.48 10.06 54.22
C LYS A 53 15.21 9.25 54.47
N THR A 54 15.29 7.93 54.38
CA THR A 54 14.21 7.00 54.78
C THR A 54 13.87 7.15 56.27
N THR A 55 14.87 7.22 57.15
CA THR A 55 14.66 7.48 58.59
C THR A 55 13.93 8.81 58.85
N LEU A 56 14.26 9.88 58.11
CA LEU A 56 13.56 11.16 58.23
C LEU A 56 12.10 11.10 57.71
N LEU A 57 11.85 10.31 56.67
CA LEU A 57 10.50 10.05 56.16
C LEU A 57 9.66 9.26 57.17
N GLU A 58 10.20 8.18 57.73
CA GLU A 58 9.56 7.36 58.78
C GLU A 58 9.25 8.16 60.05
N LEU A 59 10.10 9.13 60.39
CA LEU A 59 9.90 10.04 61.52
C LEU A 59 8.91 11.19 61.23
N GLY A 60 8.34 11.27 60.01
CA GLY A 60 7.37 12.29 59.64
C GLY A 60 7.96 13.68 59.41
N ALA A 61 9.25 13.81 59.10
CA ALA A 61 9.93 15.10 58.97
C ALA A 61 9.42 15.96 57.80
N VAL A 62 8.89 15.33 56.75
CA VAL A 62 8.53 16.00 55.49
C VAL A 62 7.38 17.00 55.66
N GLU A 63 6.32 16.64 56.39
CA GLU A 63 5.13 17.50 56.58
C GLU A 63 5.42 18.83 57.30
N PRO A 64 6.18 18.86 58.42
CA PRO A 64 6.62 20.12 59.01
C PRO A 64 7.53 20.92 58.09
N LEU A 65 8.49 20.27 57.40
CA LEU A 65 9.41 20.96 56.48
C LEU A 65 8.67 21.69 55.35
N THR A 66 7.59 21.12 54.82
CA THR A 66 6.79 21.75 53.74
C THR A 66 6.29 23.13 54.15
N LYS A 67 5.87 23.30 55.41
CA LYS A 67 5.37 24.56 55.96
C LYS A 67 6.49 25.61 56.11
N LEU A 68 7.74 25.16 56.23
CA LEU A 68 8.91 26.02 56.37
C LEU A 68 9.41 26.60 55.03
N LEU A 69 8.98 26.06 53.87
CA LEU A 69 9.23 26.66 52.55
C LEU A 69 8.61 28.06 52.40
N THR A 70 7.56 28.36 53.16
CA THR A 70 6.85 29.65 53.16
C THR A 70 6.98 30.41 54.48
N HIS A 71 8.01 30.12 55.28
CA HIS A 71 8.30 30.81 56.54
C HIS A 71 8.69 32.29 56.29
N GLU A 72 8.50 33.18 57.27
CA GLU A 72 8.86 34.60 57.11
C GLU A 72 10.37 34.83 57.15
N ASP A 73 11.08 34.26 58.14
CA ASP A 73 12.56 34.26 58.14
C ASP A 73 13.17 33.52 56.93
N LYS A 74 14.20 34.14 56.36
CA LYS A 74 14.97 33.66 55.21
C LYS A 74 15.86 32.45 55.55
N ILE A 75 16.43 32.39 56.76
CA ILE A 75 17.35 31.30 57.14
C ILE A 75 16.57 29.99 57.27
N VAL A 76 15.37 30.04 57.86
CA VAL A 76 14.43 28.90 57.92
C VAL A 76 13.99 28.47 56.52
N ARG A 77 13.55 29.38 55.63
CA ARG A 77 13.20 29.04 54.22
C ARG A 77 14.35 28.38 53.48
N ARG A 78 15.56 28.97 53.56
CA ARG A 78 16.75 28.44 52.89
C ARG A 78 17.07 27.05 53.41
N ASN A 79 17.17 26.88 54.73
CA ASN A 79 17.54 25.60 55.31
C ASN A 79 16.47 24.52 55.01
N ALA A 80 15.17 24.87 54.93
CA ALA A 80 14.12 23.96 54.48
C ALA A 80 14.30 23.56 52.99
N THR A 81 14.53 24.53 52.11
CA THR A 81 14.78 24.30 50.67
C THR A 81 16.00 23.40 50.44
N MET A 82 17.09 23.63 51.18
CA MET A 82 18.30 22.79 51.16
C MET A 82 18.00 21.33 51.53
N ILE A 83 17.12 21.09 52.50
CA ILE A 83 16.69 19.73 52.86
C ILE A 83 15.88 19.10 51.74
N PHE A 84 14.93 19.82 51.12
CA PHE A 84 14.14 19.28 50.02
C PHE A 84 14.98 18.91 48.80
N GLY A 85 15.97 19.73 48.40
CA GLY A 85 16.89 19.39 47.31
C GLY A 85 17.61 18.05 47.53
N ILE A 86 18.00 17.75 48.78
CA ILE A 86 18.63 16.47 49.13
C ILE A 86 17.61 15.33 49.30
N LEU A 87 16.49 15.54 49.98
CA LEU A 87 15.49 14.50 50.23
C LEU A 87 14.75 14.07 48.95
N ALA A 88 14.52 14.98 48.00
CA ALA A 88 13.81 14.69 46.75
C ALA A 88 14.52 13.66 45.85
N SER A 89 15.77 13.30 46.11
CA SER A 89 16.43 12.18 45.41
C SER A 89 15.85 10.80 45.78
N ASN A 90 15.19 10.68 46.93
CA ASN A 90 14.59 9.44 47.43
C ASN A 90 13.15 9.26 46.91
N ASN A 91 12.83 8.11 46.30
CA ASN A 91 11.55 7.92 45.58
C ASN A 91 10.30 7.95 46.48
N ASP A 92 10.37 7.44 47.70
CA ASP A 92 9.23 7.48 48.64
C ASP A 92 9.00 8.89 49.16
N VAL A 93 10.06 9.69 49.32
CA VAL A 93 9.93 11.14 49.52
C VAL A 93 9.25 11.79 48.31
N LYS A 94 9.70 11.55 47.07
CA LYS A 94 9.08 12.15 45.86
C LYS A 94 7.58 11.90 45.81
N LYS A 95 7.13 10.69 46.16
CA LYS A 95 5.71 10.34 46.28
C LYS A 95 4.98 11.23 47.29
N LEU A 96 5.51 11.37 48.50
CA LEU A 96 4.91 12.25 49.52
C LEU A 96 4.94 13.74 49.12
N LEU A 97 5.98 14.20 48.41
CA LEU A 97 6.05 15.59 47.90
C LEU A 97 4.94 15.90 46.87
N ARG A 98 4.46 14.90 46.12
CA ARG A 98 3.28 15.04 45.24
C ARG A 98 1.98 15.04 46.03
N GLU A 99 1.85 14.16 47.02
CA GLU A 99 0.66 14.06 47.88
C GLU A 99 0.46 15.32 48.75
N LEU A 100 1.54 16.08 49.03
CA LEU A 100 1.54 17.38 49.71
C LEU A 100 1.55 18.60 48.75
N ASP A 101 1.45 18.39 47.43
CA ASP A 101 1.43 19.41 46.36
C ASP A 101 2.52 20.51 46.46
N VAL A 102 3.73 20.15 46.89
CA VAL A 102 4.77 21.15 47.25
C VAL A 102 5.40 21.86 46.06
N MET A 103 5.07 21.47 44.81
CA MET A 103 5.76 21.93 43.60
C MET A 103 5.67 23.45 43.44
N ASN A 104 4.52 24.05 43.73
CA ASN A 104 4.32 25.49 43.69
C ASN A 104 5.25 26.22 44.68
N SER A 105 5.31 25.73 45.93
CA SER A 105 6.16 26.29 46.98
C SER A 105 7.66 26.18 46.67
N VAL A 106 8.09 25.13 45.96
CA VAL A 106 9.47 24.95 45.50
C VAL A 106 9.77 25.85 44.29
N ILE A 107 8.84 25.99 43.34
CA ILE A 107 8.99 26.91 42.19
C ILE A 107 9.07 28.37 42.65
N ALA A 108 8.33 28.75 43.71
CA ALA A 108 8.44 30.07 44.33
C ALA A 108 9.85 30.37 44.89
N GLN A 109 10.62 29.35 45.29
CA GLN A 109 12.02 29.53 45.71
C GLN A 109 12.96 29.89 44.53
N LEU A 110 12.51 29.75 43.28
CA LEU A 110 13.22 30.20 42.08
C LEU A 110 12.99 31.70 41.76
N ALA A 111 12.48 32.49 42.71
CA ALA A 111 12.29 33.94 42.54
C ALA A 111 13.65 34.67 42.38
N PRO A 112 13.75 35.73 41.54
CA PRO A 112 15.00 36.47 41.31
C PRO A 112 15.69 37.04 42.55
N GLU A 113 14.93 37.32 43.61
CA GLU A 113 15.36 37.98 44.86
C GLU A 113 15.87 37.05 45.96
N GLU A 114 15.82 35.73 45.77
CA GLU A 114 16.35 34.75 46.73
C GLU A 114 17.83 34.39 46.46
N GLU A 115 18.49 33.83 47.48
CA GLU A 115 19.93 33.52 47.43
C GLU A 115 20.24 32.44 46.37
N VAL A 116 21.43 32.50 45.76
CA VAL A 116 21.89 31.51 44.75
C VAL A 116 21.85 30.07 45.30
N VAL A 117 22.13 29.89 46.60
CA VAL A 117 22.00 28.59 47.31
C VAL A 117 20.54 28.12 47.37
N ILE A 118 19.57 29.04 47.47
CA ILE A 118 18.15 28.69 47.39
C ILE A 118 17.83 28.19 45.97
N HIS A 119 18.33 28.87 44.93
CA HIS A 119 18.17 28.44 43.54
C HIS A 119 18.83 27.06 43.27
N GLU A 120 19.99 26.78 43.87
CA GLU A 120 20.73 25.52 43.75
C GLU A 120 19.86 24.34 44.22
N PHE A 121 19.40 24.39 45.48
CA PHE A 121 18.64 23.29 46.07
C PHE A 121 17.19 23.21 45.60
N ALA A 122 16.55 24.34 45.25
CA ALA A 122 15.23 24.33 44.63
C ALA A 122 15.26 23.73 43.22
N SER A 123 16.24 24.12 42.37
CA SER A 123 16.40 23.51 41.05
C SER A 123 16.83 22.04 41.15
N LEU A 124 17.65 21.66 42.13
CA LEU A 124 17.97 20.25 42.43
C LEU A 124 16.72 19.43 42.82
N CYS A 125 15.83 20.01 43.64
CA CYS A 125 14.55 19.38 43.99
C CYS A 125 13.70 19.15 42.73
N LEU A 126 13.54 20.18 41.90
CA LEU A 126 12.73 20.11 40.68
C LEU A 126 13.34 19.15 39.64
N ALA A 127 14.67 19.13 39.48
CA ALA A 127 15.36 18.16 38.63
C ALA A 127 15.06 16.72 39.06
N ASN A 128 15.23 16.40 40.36
CA ASN A 128 14.92 15.08 40.91
C ASN A 128 13.44 14.68 40.74
N MET A 129 12.52 15.62 40.93
CA MET A 129 11.07 15.40 40.77
C MET A 129 10.67 15.20 39.30
N SER A 130 11.24 15.99 38.38
CA SER A 130 10.92 16.00 36.93
C SER A 130 11.20 14.68 36.20
N ALA A 131 11.94 13.76 36.82
CA ALA A 131 12.10 12.39 36.35
C ALA A 131 10.76 11.62 36.27
N GLU A 132 9.75 12.01 37.06
CA GLU A 132 8.43 11.37 37.10
C GLU A 132 7.37 12.21 36.37
N TYR A 133 6.55 11.55 35.52
CA TYR A 133 5.58 12.18 34.63
C TYR A 133 4.59 13.12 35.34
N THR A 134 4.03 12.70 36.48
CA THR A 134 3.09 13.52 37.27
C THR A 134 3.73 14.82 37.77
N SER A 135 4.98 14.75 38.22
CA SER A 135 5.74 15.93 38.64
C SER A 135 5.99 16.88 37.47
N LYS A 136 6.27 16.38 36.25
CA LYS A 136 6.45 17.23 35.07
C LYS A 136 5.21 18.08 34.79
N VAL A 137 4.03 17.47 34.87
CA VAL A 137 2.74 18.15 34.68
C VAL A 137 2.58 19.24 35.74
N GLN A 138 2.76 18.92 37.03
CA GLN A 138 2.70 19.92 38.10
C GLN A 138 3.71 21.07 37.91
N ILE A 139 4.94 20.78 37.48
CA ILE A 139 5.97 21.82 37.24
C ILE A 139 5.62 22.71 36.04
N PHE A 140 5.02 22.14 34.99
CA PHE A 140 4.54 22.88 33.83
C PHE A 140 3.34 23.77 34.15
N GLU A 141 2.32 23.22 34.83
CA GLU A 141 1.08 23.94 35.18
C GLU A 141 1.34 25.11 36.15
N HIS A 142 2.31 24.97 37.06
CA HIS A 142 2.77 26.04 37.94
C HIS A 142 3.79 27.00 37.28
N GLY A 143 3.98 26.93 35.96
CA GLY A 143 4.79 27.90 35.19
C GLY A 143 6.31 27.77 35.39
N GLY A 144 6.80 26.67 35.98
CA GLY A 144 8.20 26.52 36.42
C GLY A 144 9.26 26.63 35.31
N LEU A 145 8.88 26.49 34.04
CA LEU A 145 9.80 26.68 32.90
C LEU A 145 10.43 28.08 32.86
N GLU A 146 9.68 29.15 33.11
CA GLU A 146 10.20 30.52 32.98
C GLU A 146 11.30 30.84 34.01
N PRO A 147 11.12 30.55 35.33
CA PRO A 147 12.22 30.63 36.29
C PRO A 147 13.42 29.74 35.96
N LEU A 148 13.21 28.51 35.46
CA LEU A 148 14.30 27.59 35.11
C LEU A 148 15.14 28.11 33.93
N ILE A 149 14.51 28.68 32.89
CA ILE A 149 15.20 29.28 31.74
C ILE A 149 16.03 30.49 32.19
N ARG A 150 15.47 31.34 33.06
CA ARG A 150 16.17 32.50 33.65
C ARG A 150 17.43 32.08 34.43
N LEU A 151 17.38 30.95 35.13
CA LEU A 151 18.49 30.43 35.92
C LEU A 151 19.63 29.79 35.11
N LEU A 152 19.46 29.56 33.81
CA LEU A 152 20.57 29.16 32.92
C LEU A 152 21.67 30.25 32.81
N SER A 153 21.30 31.50 33.10
CA SER A 153 22.22 32.65 33.19
C SER A 153 22.78 32.90 34.60
N SER A 154 22.58 31.98 35.55
CA SER A 154 23.21 32.04 36.89
C SER A 154 24.74 32.13 36.81
N PRO A 155 25.44 32.77 37.76
CA PRO A 155 26.89 32.61 37.87
C PRO A 155 27.31 31.21 38.33
N ASP A 156 26.41 30.45 38.96
CA ASP A 156 26.69 29.17 39.61
C ASP A 156 26.49 27.96 38.67
N PRO A 157 27.43 26.99 38.63
CA PRO A 157 27.38 25.85 37.70
C PRO A 157 26.35 24.80 38.11
N ASP A 158 26.08 24.58 39.40
CA ASP A 158 25.14 23.57 39.86
C ASP A 158 23.69 24.06 39.67
N VAL A 159 23.41 25.35 39.89
CA VAL A 159 22.16 26.00 39.46
C VAL A 159 21.93 25.82 37.96
N LYS A 160 22.94 26.06 37.12
CA LYS A 160 22.84 25.85 35.65
C LYS A 160 22.55 24.40 35.31
N LYS A 161 23.34 23.46 35.86
CA LYS A 161 23.21 22.01 35.63
C LYS A 161 21.81 21.53 36.01
N ASN A 162 21.36 21.83 37.24
CA ASN A 162 20.08 21.35 37.75
C ASN A 162 18.90 21.97 36.99
N SER A 163 18.98 23.26 36.65
CA SER A 163 17.95 23.93 35.84
C SER A 163 17.86 23.35 34.43
N MET A 164 19.01 23.07 33.79
CA MET A 164 19.06 22.45 32.46
C MET A 164 18.59 20.99 32.48
N GLU A 165 18.91 20.22 33.51
CA GLU A 165 18.42 18.84 33.70
C GLU A 165 16.90 18.79 33.89
N CYS A 166 16.34 19.71 34.68
CA CYS A 166 14.88 19.83 34.83
C CYS A 166 14.21 20.16 33.48
N ILE A 167 14.76 21.12 32.72
CA ILE A 167 14.26 21.45 31.37
C ILE A 167 14.41 20.25 30.42
N TYR A 168 15.53 19.51 30.46
CA TYR A 168 15.74 18.30 29.64
C TYR A 168 14.69 17.23 29.91
N ASN A 169 14.30 17.03 31.17
CA ASN A 169 13.24 16.10 31.55
C ASN A 169 11.86 16.60 31.10
N LEU A 170 11.60 17.91 31.14
CA LEU A 170 10.35 18.52 30.70
C LEU A 170 10.16 18.46 29.17
N VAL A 171 11.20 18.70 28.35
CA VAL A 171 11.08 18.71 26.86
C VAL A 171 10.70 17.38 26.22
N GLN A 172 10.71 16.27 26.97
CA GLN A 172 10.19 15.00 26.45
C GLN A 172 8.70 15.13 26.09
N ASP A 173 7.97 15.95 26.84
CA ASP A 173 6.55 16.26 26.63
C ASP A 173 6.38 17.46 25.67
N PHE A 174 5.52 17.30 24.65
CA PHE A 174 5.40 18.26 23.54
C PHE A 174 4.91 19.65 23.97
N GLN A 175 4.08 19.73 25.02
CA GLN A 175 3.56 20.99 25.57
C GLN A 175 4.69 21.85 26.15
N CYS A 176 5.68 21.22 26.81
CA CYS A 176 6.87 21.89 27.32
C CYS A 176 7.71 22.48 26.19
N ARG A 177 7.87 21.75 25.07
CA ARG A 177 8.62 22.22 23.90
C ARG A 177 7.98 23.43 23.23
N ALA A 178 6.67 23.41 23.04
CA ALA A 178 5.92 24.57 22.57
C ALA A 178 6.10 25.78 23.51
N LYS A 179 6.03 25.57 24.83
CA LYS A 179 6.20 26.66 25.79
C LYS A 179 7.63 27.24 25.82
N LEU A 180 8.65 26.42 25.58
CA LEU A 180 10.05 26.87 25.45
C LEU A 180 10.29 27.72 24.18
N GLN A 181 9.48 27.54 23.13
CA GLN A 181 9.47 28.43 21.96
C GLN A 181 8.85 29.78 22.32
N GLU A 182 7.69 29.80 23.00
CA GLU A 182 7.06 31.04 23.48
C GLU A 182 7.99 31.87 24.40
N LEU A 183 8.76 31.18 25.26
CA LEU A 183 9.69 31.80 26.21
C LEU A 183 11.08 32.09 25.61
N ASN A 184 11.26 31.92 24.29
CA ASN A 184 12.52 32.14 23.57
C ASN A 184 13.74 31.51 24.28
N ALA A 185 13.66 30.22 24.63
CA ALA A 185 14.65 29.56 25.48
C ALA A 185 15.96 29.17 24.76
N ILE A 186 16.04 29.26 23.44
CA ILE A 186 17.19 28.76 22.68
C ILE A 186 18.47 29.58 22.91
N PRO A 187 18.49 30.93 22.95
CA PRO A 187 19.72 31.68 23.19
C PRO A 187 20.39 31.38 24.55
N PRO A 188 19.64 31.29 25.69
CA PRO A 188 20.21 30.78 26.95
C PRO A 188 20.83 29.38 26.83
N ILE A 189 20.17 28.44 26.14
CA ILE A 189 20.67 27.07 25.97
C ILE A 189 21.92 27.04 25.06
N LEU A 190 22.00 27.89 24.03
CA LEU A 190 23.20 28.04 23.19
C LEU A 190 24.38 28.66 23.96
N ASP A 191 24.14 29.53 24.94
CA ASP A 191 25.22 30.09 25.76
C ASP A 191 25.85 29.05 26.69
N LEU A 192 25.07 28.08 27.19
CA LEU A 192 25.56 26.95 27.99
C LEU A 192 26.58 26.06 27.25
N LEU A 193 26.59 26.07 25.91
CA LEU A 193 27.61 25.38 25.11
C LEU A 193 29.02 25.95 25.33
N LYS A 194 29.14 27.16 25.88
CA LYS A 194 30.40 27.85 26.22
C LYS A 194 30.85 27.57 27.66
N SER A 195 30.11 26.77 28.41
CA SER A 195 30.43 26.40 29.80
C SER A 195 31.75 25.64 29.90
N GLU A 196 32.54 25.94 30.94
CA GLU A 196 33.76 25.21 31.30
C GLU A 196 33.48 23.79 31.84
N TYR A 197 32.21 23.45 32.08
CA TYR A 197 31.76 22.18 32.67
C TYR A 197 31.10 21.29 31.61
N PRO A 198 31.74 20.18 31.17
CA PRO A 198 31.23 19.33 30.08
C PRO A 198 29.83 18.76 30.31
N VAL A 199 29.46 18.48 31.56
CA VAL A 199 28.10 17.99 31.91
C VAL A 199 27.00 19.00 31.53
N ILE A 200 27.29 20.31 31.62
CA ILE A 200 26.36 21.38 31.26
C ILE A 200 26.26 21.49 29.73
N GLN A 201 27.39 21.43 29.02
CA GLN A 201 27.42 21.43 27.55
C GLN A 201 26.64 20.22 26.99
N LEU A 202 26.83 19.04 27.58
CA LEU A 202 26.15 17.80 27.20
C LEU A 202 24.64 17.86 27.45
N LEU A 203 24.20 18.38 28.61
CA LEU A 203 22.76 18.57 28.90
C LEU A 203 22.11 19.59 27.95
N ALA A 204 22.82 20.67 27.61
CA ALA A 204 22.36 21.64 26.61
C ALA A 204 22.20 20.99 25.24
N LEU A 205 23.22 20.28 24.73
CA LEU A 205 23.14 19.56 23.45
C LEU A 205 22.04 18.49 23.42
N LYS A 206 21.85 17.73 24.51
CA LYS A 206 20.76 16.75 24.63
C LYS A 206 19.38 17.42 24.61
N THR A 207 19.24 18.58 25.23
CA THR A 207 18.01 19.38 25.17
C THR A 207 17.75 19.91 23.75
N LEU A 208 18.78 20.47 23.09
CA LEU A 208 18.70 20.90 21.70
C LEU A 208 18.30 19.74 20.77
N GLY A 209 18.86 18.54 20.97
CA GLY A 209 18.56 17.34 20.19
C GLY A 209 17.13 16.84 20.36
N VAL A 210 16.47 17.14 21.50
CA VAL A 210 15.05 16.84 21.72
C VAL A 210 14.15 17.92 21.11
N ILE A 211 14.45 19.22 21.30
CA ILE A 211 13.57 20.29 20.79
C ILE A 211 13.64 20.49 19.27
N THR A 212 14.78 20.18 18.63
CA THR A 212 14.96 20.32 17.16
C THR A 212 14.19 19.30 16.33
N ASN A 213 13.53 18.32 16.95
CA ASN A 213 12.53 17.50 16.25
C ASN A 213 11.31 18.33 15.82
N ASP A 214 10.98 19.39 16.57
CA ASP A 214 9.92 20.33 16.21
C ASP A 214 10.48 21.42 15.27
N LYS A 215 9.73 21.75 14.20
CA LYS A 215 10.18 22.62 13.10
C LYS A 215 10.52 24.04 13.55
N GLU A 216 9.69 24.64 14.37
CA GLU A 216 9.84 26.03 14.82
C GLU A 216 11.09 26.20 15.72
N SER A 217 11.47 25.15 16.48
CA SER A 217 12.73 25.12 17.23
C SER A 217 13.96 25.14 16.30
N ARG A 218 13.90 24.52 15.12
CA ARG A 218 15.01 24.54 14.13
C ARG A 218 15.20 25.94 13.56
N ILE A 219 14.10 26.59 13.19
CA ILE A 219 14.07 27.98 12.72
C ILE A 219 14.68 28.91 13.79
N MET A 220 14.21 28.83 15.04
CA MET A 220 14.77 29.62 16.14
C MET A 220 16.25 29.33 16.42
N LEU A 221 16.73 28.09 16.25
CA LEU A 221 18.16 27.74 16.41
C LEU A 221 19.02 28.34 15.30
N ARG A 222 18.57 28.24 14.04
CA ARG A 222 19.22 28.83 12.87
C ARG A 222 19.32 30.36 13.01
N ASP A 223 18.19 31.01 13.31
CA ASP A 223 18.10 32.46 13.42
C ASP A 223 18.96 33.04 14.57
N ASN A 224 19.29 32.21 15.57
CA ASN A 224 20.22 32.54 16.67
C ASN A 224 21.65 32.00 16.46
N GLN A 225 22.08 31.76 15.21
CA GLN A 225 23.45 31.32 14.86
C GLN A 225 23.86 29.98 15.52
N GLY A 226 22.90 29.13 15.87
CA GLY A 226 23.15 27.87 16.56
C GLY A 226 23.92 26.86 15.71
N LEU A 227 23.77 26.89 14.38
CA LEU A 227 24.56 26.06 13.47
C LEU A 227 26.07 26.36 13.59
N ASP A 228 26.44 27.63 13.68
CA ASP A 228 27.84 28.06 13.76
C ASP A 228 28.47 27.66 15.10
N HIS A 229 27.69 27.68 16.19
CA HIS A 229 28.09 27.15 17.50
C HIS A 229 28.32 25.63 17.45
N LEU A 230 27.46 24.88 16.77
CA LEU A 230 27.58 23.42 16.63
C LEU A 230 28.78 23.03 15.73
N ILE A 231 29.01 23.74 14.62
CA ILE A 231 30.19 23.54 13.77
C ILE A 231 31.47 23.81 14.57
N LYS A 232 31.52 24.87 15.39
CA LYS A 232 32.68 25.18 16.24
C LYS A 232 32.97 24.08 17.27
N ILE A 233 31.95 23.43 17.85
CA ILE A 233 32.15 22.25 18.72
C ILE A 233 32.82 21.12 17.95
N LEU A 234 32.37 20.86 16.72
CA LEU A 234 32.93 19.84 15.85
C LEU A 234 34.34 20.15 15.31
N GLU A 235 34.74 21.42 15.27
CA GLU A 235 36.11 21.85 14.96
C GLU A 235 37.07 21.70 16.14
N THR A 236 36.55 21.83 17.37
CA THR A 236 37.32 21.73 18.61
C THR A 236 37.60 20.25 18.94
N LYS A 237 38.87 19.86 19.06
CA LYS A 237 39.26 18.45 19.30
C LYS A 237 39.02 18.02 20.74
N GLU A 238 39.12 18.98 21.65
CA GLU A 238 38.96 18.87 23.09
C GLU A 238 37.50 18.67 23.51
N LEU A 239 36.55 18.77 22.56
CA LEU A 239 35.11 18.55 22.75
C LEU A 239 34.62 17.30 22.00
N ASN A 240 35.50 16.34 21.71
CA ASN A 240 35.19 15.08 21.01
C ASN A 240 34.02 14.32 21.66
N ASP A 241 33.91 14.35 22.99
CA ASP A 241 32.84 13.70 23.75
C ASP A 241 31.45 14.32 23.49
N LEU A 242 31.40 15.53 22.92
CA LEU A 242 30.16 16.23 22.52
C LEU A 242 29.82 16.06 21.04
N HIS A 243 30.69 15.45 20.23
CA HIS A 243 30.51 15.38 18.77
C HIS A 243 29.31 14.52 18.36
N ILE A 244 28.94 13.51 19.16
CA ILE A 244 27.77 12.64 18.90
C ILE A 244 26.48 13.48 18.93
N GLU A 245 26.22 14.18 20.02
CA GLU A 245 25.04 15.02 20.20
C GLU A 245 25.08 16.25 19.29
N ALA A 246 26.23 16.90 19.08
CA ALA A 246 26.34 18.03 18.16
C ALA A 246 25.98 17.64 16.71
N LEU A 247 26.42 16.47 16.24
CA LEU A 247 26.00 15.91 14.95
C LEU A 247 24.51 15.53 14.91
N ALA A 248 23.93 15.07 16.03
CA ALA A 248 22.49 14.79 16.11
C ALA A 248 21.65 16.07 15.97
N VAL A 249 22.04 17.16 16.65
CA VAL A 249 21.38 18.47 16.51
C VAL A 249 21.50 18.99 15.08
N ILE A 250 22.69 18.93 14.46
CA ILE A 250 22.88 19.32 13.06
C ILE A 250 22.01 18.47 12.13
N ALA A 251 21.98 17.14 12.30
CA ALA A 251 21.16 16.24 11.48
C ALA A 251 19.66 16.58 11.54
N ASN A 252 19.14 16.96 12.71
CA ASN A 252 17.76 17.45 12.85
C ASN A 252 17.59 18.80 12.14
N CYS A 253 18.47 19.77 12.39
CA CYS A 253 18.41 21.11 11.80
C CYS A 253 18.42 21.11 10.26
N LEU A 254 19.06 20.12 9.63
CA LEU A 254 19.07 19.95 8.17
C LEU A 254 17.76 19.44 7.56
N GLU A 255 16.68 19.30 8.34
CA GLU A 255 15.31 19.27 7.80
C GLU A 255 14.79 20.66 7.37
N ASP A 256 15.48 21.74 7.73
CA ASP A 256 15.16 23.10 7.28
C ASP A 256 16.03 23.50 6.07
N MET A 257 15.39 23.88 4.96
CA MET A 257 16.10 24.16 3.71
C MET A 257 17.00 25.40 3.77
N ASP A 258 16.65 26.42 4.55
CA ASP A 258 17.52 27.59 4.72
C ASP A 258 18.81 27.19 5.48
N THR A 259 18.69 26.32 6.49
CA THR A 259 19.83 25.71 7.19
C THR A 259 20.68 24.84 6.27
N VAL A 260 20.06 24.10 5.34
CA VAL A 260 20.76 23.30 4.30
C VAL A 260 21.57 24.20 3.34
N VAL A 261 21.10 25.43 3.07
CA VAL A 261 21.88 26.44 2.33
C VAL A 261 22.98 27.07 3.22
N GLN A 262 22.72 27.33 4.49
CA GLN A 262 23.73 27.90 5.41
C GLN A 262 24.93 26.95 5.60
N ILE A 263 24.70 25.65 5.79
CA ILE A 263 25.80 24.66 5.95
C ILE A 263 26.64 24.49 4.68
N GLN A 264 26.07 24.77 3.51
CA GLN A 264 26.79 24.77 2.23
C GLN A 264 27.76 25.96 2.18
N GLN A 265 27.30 27.15 2.57
CA GLN A 265 28.10 28.38 2.59
C GLN A 265 29.23 28.36 3.63
N THR A 266 29.00 27.76 4.81
CA THR A 266 30.04 27.60 5.85
C THR A 266 31.02 26.44 5.59
N GLY A 267 30.82 25.66 4.52
CA GLY A 267 31.65 24.50 4.18
C GLY A 267 31.43 23.28 5.10
N GLY A 268 30.46 23.33 6.02
CA GLY A 268 30.18 22.28 7.00
C GLY A 268 29.86 20.92 6.37
N LEU A 269 29.39 20.88 5.12
CA LEU A 269 29.19 19.65 4.34
C LEU A 269 30.47 18.80 4.20
N LYS A 270 31.63 19.43 4.02
CA LYS A 270 32.92 18.72 3.97
C LYS A 270 33.33 18.19 5.35
N LYS A 271 32.96 18.90 6.42
CA LYS A 271 33.16 18.47 7.80
C LYS A 271 32.29 17.24 8.13
N LEU A 272 31.02 17.22 7.72
CA LEU A 272 30.14 16.06 7.86
C LEU A 272 30.72 14.82 7.17
N LEU A 273 31.19 14.95 5.92
CA LEU A 273 31.86 13.87 5.20
C LEU A 273 33.09 13.36 5.97
N SER A 274 33.91 14.26 6.51
CA SER A 274 35.11 13.86 7.27
C SER A 274 34.80 13.02 8.52
N PHE A 275 33.67 13.26 9.20
CA PHE A 275 33.21 12.42 10.32
C PHE A 275 32.62 11.08 9.89
N ALA A 276 31.89 11.04 8.77
CA ALA A 276 31.37 9.80 8.21
C ALA A 276 32.52 8.86 7.79
N GLU A 277 33.58 9.41 7.19
CA GLU A 277 34.73 8.66 6.68
C GLU A 277 35.77 8.29 7.77
N ASN A 278 36.19 9.25 8.59
CA ASN A 278 37.40 9.12 9.41
C ASN A 278 37.13 8.81 10.90
N SER A 279 35.86 8.79 11.34
CA SER A 279 35.53 8.43 12.72
C SER A 279 35.57 6.91 12.92
N THR A 280 36.16 6.47 14.03
CA THR A 280 36.07 5.08 14.52
C THR A 280 34.86 4.84 15.43
N ILE A 281 34.10 5.89 15.78
CA ILE A 281 32.93 5.82 16.67
C ILE A 281 31.65 5.67 15.84
N PRO A 282 30.92 4.54 15.92
CA PRO A 282 29.75 4.30 15.07
C PRO A 282 28.63 5.34 15.23
N ASP A 283 28.39 5.87 16.44
CA ASP A 283 27.37 6.89 16.66
C ASP A 283 27.68 8.23 15.98
N ILE A 284 28.97 8.57 15.84
CA ILE A 284 29.44 9.72 15.05
C ILE A 284 29.21 9.45 13.56
N GLN A 285 29.62 8.27 13.05
CA GLN A 285 29.40 7.88 11.65
C GLN A 285 27.91 7.90 11.29
N LYS A 286 27.06 7.31 12.14
CA LYS A 286 25.59 7.29 12.05
C LYS A 286 25.01 8.70 11.98
N ASN A 287 25.38 9.59 12.89
CA ASN A 287 24.81 10.94 12.93
C ASN A 287 25.34 11.81 11.78
N ALA A 288 26.58 11.63 11.36
CA ALA A 288 27.13 12.25 10.14
C ALA A 288 26.41 11.76 8.87
N ALA A 289 26.18 10.45 8.72
CA ALA A 289 25.44 9.89 7.59
C ALA A 289 23.96 10.35 7.57
N LYS A 290 23.31 10.50 8.73
CA LYS A 290 22.00 11.15 8.83
C LYS A 290 22.04 12.61 8.37
N ALA A 291 23.02 13.40 8.80
CA ALA A 291 23.18 14.78 8.37
C ALA A 291 23.43 14.87 6.84
N ILE A 292 24.25 13.99 6.28
CA ILE A 292 24.46 13.84 4.82
C ILE A 292 23.14 13.50 4.11
N THR A 293 22.35 12.55 4.64
CA THR A 293 21.02 12.18 4.10
C THR A 293 20.12 13.40 3.97
N LYS A 294 20.04 14.23 5.01
CA LYS A 294 19.17 15.41 5.06
C LYS A 294 19.67 16.51 4.12
N ALA A 295 20.98 16.81 4.15
CA ALA A 295 21.58 17.77 3.22
C ALA A 295 21.46 17.33 1.74
N ALA A 296 21.45 16.02 1.47
CA ALA A 296 21.30 15.44 0.13
C ALA A 296 19.88 15.51 -0.45
N TYR A 297 18.87 16.07 0.25
CA TYR A 297 17.63 16.46 -0.41
C TYR A 297 17.82 17.67 -1.35
N ASP A 298 18.80 18.54 -1.09
CA ASP A 298 19.18 19.61 -2.01
C ASP A 298 20.00 19.07 -3.23
N PRO A 299 19.68 19.46 -4.48
CA PRO A 299 20.40 18.99 -5.67
C PRO A 299 21.86 19.42 -5.77
N GLU A 300 22.20 20.65 -5.38
CA GLU A 300 23.59 21.15 -5.46
C GLU A 300 24.46 20.49 -4.38
N ASN A 301 23.90 20.17 -3.21
CA ASN A 301 24.58 19.37 -2.21
C ASN A 301 24.82 17.94 -2.68
N ARG A 302 23.88 17.28 -3.39
CA ARG A 302 24.16 15.98 -4.02
C ARG A 302 25.29 16.07 -5.04
N LYS A 303 25.38 17.16 -5.80
CA LYS A 303 26.47 17.40 -6.74
C LYS A 303 27.81 17.60 -6.02
N LEU A 304 27.85 18.44 -4.98
CA LEU A 304 29.06 18.65 -4.16
C LEU A 304 29.53 17.37 -3.46
N PHE A 305 28.60 16.56 -2.94
CA PHE A 305 28.92 15.28 -2.31
C PHE A 305 29.48 14.26 -3.32
N HIS A 306 28.93 14.21 -4.54
CA HIS A 306 29.46 13.39 -5.65
C HIS A 306 30.86 13.85 -6.10
N GLU A 307 31.07 15.16 -6.23
CA GLU A 307 32.40 15.77 -6.51
C GLU A 307 33.44 15.49 -5.39
N GLN A 308 32.96 15.10 -4.20
CA GLN A 308 33.76 14.72 -3.03
C GLN A 308 33.77 13.19 -2.77
N GLU A 309 33.31 12.37 -3.73
CA GLU A 309 33.30 10.91 -3.70
C GLU A 309 32.56 10.27 -2.48
N VAL A 310 31.49 10.92 -1.99
CA VAL A 310 30.69 10.45 -0.83
C VAL A 310 30.28 8.99 -0.92
N GLU A 311 30.09 8.47 -2.13
CA GLU A 311 29.60 7.13 -2.40
C GLU A 311 30.58 6.06 -1.92
N LYS A 312 31.89 6.33 -1.95
CA LYS A 312 32.92 5.44 -1.38
C LYS A 312 32.77 5.32 0.13
N CYS A 313 32.59 6.46 0.80
CA CYS A 313 32.35 6.52 2.24
C CYS A 313 31.04 5.81 2.61
N LEU A 314 29.94 6.06 1.89
CA LEU A 314 28.66 5.42 2.17
C LEU A 314 28.68 3.90 1.96
N VAL A 315 29.36 3.40 0.92
CA VAL A 315 29.60 1.96 0.75
C VAL A 315 30.42 1.39 1.90
N ALA A 316 31.51 2.05 2.33
CA ALA A 316 32.28 1.60 3.49
C ALA A 316 31.45 1.51 4.77
N LEU A 317 30.50 2.43 4.98
CA LEU A 317 29.60 2.43 6.14
C LEU A 317 28.52 1.33 6.12
N LEU A 318 28.14 0.78 4.95
CA LEU A 318 27.29 -0.41 4.88
C LEU A 318 27.99 -1.65 5.48
N GLY A 319 29.32 -1.69 5.45
CA GLY A 319 30.14 -2.74 6.05
C GLY A 319 30.42 -2.57 7.55
N SER A 320 29.88 -1.53 8.20
CA SER A 320 30.01 -1.34 9.66
C SER A 320 29.30 -2.47 10.41
N GLU A 321 29.78 -2.87 11.58
CA GLU A 321 29.07 -3.83 12.45
C GLU A 321 27.76 -3.24 13.02
N ASN A 322 27.70 -1.92 13.19
CA ASN A 322 26.59 -1.22 13.85
C ASN A 322 25.38 -1.02 12.93
N ASP A 323 24.23 -1.58 13.29
CA ASP A 323 22.99 -1.47 12.50
C ASP A 323 22.51 -0.03 12.29
N GLY A 324 22.67 0.85 13.28
CA GLY A 324 22.34 2.26 13.15
C GLY A 324 23.15 2.95 12.05
N THR A 325 24.43 2.59 11.91
CA THR A 325 25.31 3.05 10.83
C THR A 325 24.90 2.47 9.47
N LYS A 326 24.59 1.16 9.39
CA LYS A 326 24.07 0.52 8.16
C LYS A 326 22.78 1.20 7.67
N ILE A 327 21.86 1.51 8.60
CA ILE A 327 20.59 2.19 8.32
C ILE A 327 20.84 3.62 7.82
N ALA A 328 21.67 4.40 8.52
CA ALA A 328 21.96 5.77 8.14
C ALA A 328 22.70 5.88 6.80
N ALA A 329 23.63 4.96 6.52
CA ALA A 329 24.30 4.85 5.23
C ALA A 329 23.34 4.47 4.10
N SER A 330 22.48 3.46 4.31
CA SER A 330 21.46 3.08 3.32
C SER A 330 20.49 4.23 3.02
N GLN A 331 20.08 4.98 4.05
CA GLN A 331 19.24 6.17 3.90
C GLN A 331 19.96 7.26 3.10
N ALA A 332 21.25 7.54 3.37
CA ALA A 332 22.05 8.50 2.62
C ALA A 332 22.21 8.10 1.14
N ILE A 333 22.42 6.82 0.86
CA ILE A 333 22.44 6.28 -0.52
C ILE A 333 21.10 6.56 -1.20
N SER A 334 19.97 6.28 -0.54
CA SER A 334 18.63 6.51 -1.11
C SER A 334 18.39 7.97 -1.51
N ALA A 335 18.94 8.94 -0.77
CA ALA A 335 18.88 10.37 -1.12
C ALA A 335 19.86 10.73 -2.26
N MET A 336 21.09 10.24 -2.20
CA MET A 336 22.12 10.49 -3.24
C MET A 336 21.72 9.95 -4.62
N CYS A 337 20.88 8.92 -4.71
CA CYS A 337 20.43 8.29 -5.96
C CYS A 337 19.56 9.17 -6.88
N GLU A 338 19.19 10.38 -6.46
CA GLU A 338 18.62 11.42 -7.33
C GLU A 338 19.70 12.19 -8.11
N ASN A 339 20.98 11.89 -7.91
CA ASN A 339 22.08 12.24 -8.82
C ASN A 339 22.42 11.01 -9.68
N SER A 340 22.46 11.15 -11.00
CA SER A 340 22.76 10.05 -11.93
C SER A 340 24.17 9.48 -11.77
N GLY A 341 25.18 10.32 -11.52
CA GLY A 341 26.56 9.86 -11.31
C GLY A 341 26.69 9.00 -10.06
N SER A 342 26.06 9.41 -8.97
CA SER A 342 25.93 8.60 -7.74
C SER A 342 25.17 7.31 -8.00
N LYS A 343 24.04 7.39 -8.71
CA LYS A 343 23.17 6.25 -9.03
C LYS A 343 23.88 5.17 -9.84
N ASP A 344 24.74 5.56 -10.79
CA ASP A 344 25.54 4.64 -11.60
C ASP A 344 26.80 4.16 -10.85
N PHE A 345 27.39 4.96 -9.96
CA PHE A 345 28.51 4.52 -9.10
C PHE A 345 28.11 3.33 -8.22
N PHE A 346 26.96 3.41 -7.55
CA PHE A 346 26.50 2.39 -6.61
C PHE A 346 26.20 1.03 -7.27
N ASN A 347 26.09 0.96 -8.59
CA ASN A 347 25.84 -0.27 -9.36
C ASN A 347 26.80 -1.42 -8.96
N ASN A 348 28.11 -1.15 -8.99
CA ASN A 348 29.14 -2.19 -8.87
C ASN A 348 29.50 -2.56 -7.42
N GLN A 349 29.26 -1.67 -6.45
CA GLN A 349 29.75 -1.83 -5.07
C GLN A 349 28.69 -1.59 -3.99
N GLY A 350 27.70 -0.72 -4.25
CA GLY A 350 26.61 -0.46 -3.31
C GLY A 350 25.53 -1.54 -3.37
N ILE A 351 25.03 -1.87 -4.56
CA ILE A 351 23.93 -2.84 -4.75
C ILE A 351 24.25 -4.22 -4.15
N PRO A 352 25.43 -4.84 -4.38
CA PRO A 352 25.74 -6.15 -3.78
C PRO A 352 25.76 -6.12 -2.24
N GLN A 353 26.25 -5.03 -1.63
CA GLN A 353 26.25 -4.89 -0.17
C GLN A 353 24.83 -4.65 0.38
N LEU A 354 24.02 -3.83 -0.29
CA LEU A 354 22.62 -3.62 0.08
C LEU A 354 21.81 -4.93 0.00
N ILE A 355 22.04 -5.77 -1.00
CA ILE A 355 21.44 -7.12 -1.08
C ILE A 355 21.92 -8.02 0.07
N GLN A 356 23.19 -7.94 0.47
CA GLN A 356 23.68 -8.67 1.65
C GLN A 356 23.06 -8.17 2.96
N LEU A 357 22.73 -6.88 3.07
CA LEU A 357 22.02 -6.32 4.24
C LEU A 357 20.58 -6.85 4.39
N LEU A 358 19.91 -7.24 3.31
CA LEU A 358 18.61 -7.94 3.36
C LEU A 358 18.68 -9.35 3.97
N LYS A 359 19.90 -9.87 4.23
CA LYS A 359 20.16 -11.19 4.85
C LYS A 359 20.62 -11.06 6.32
N SER A 360 20.49 -9.88 6.93
CA SER A 360 20.82 -9.62 8.34
C SER A 360 19.68 -9.97 9.31
N ASP A 361 19.93 -10.00 10.62
CA ASP A 361 18.90 -10.33 11.62
C ASP A 361 17.93 -9.16 11.98
N ASN A 362 18.10 -7.99 11.35
CA ASN A 362 17.40 -6.76 11.74
C ASN A 362 16.48 -6.21 10.64
N GLU A 363 15.16 -6.28 10.86
CA GLU A 363 14.15 -5.79 9.90
C GLU A 363 14.23 -4.27 9.62
N GLU A 364 14.82 -3.45 10.51
CA GLU A 364 15.06 -2.02 10.23
C GLU A 364 16.20 -1.81 9.22
N VAL A 365 17.22 -2.66 9.27
CA VAL A 365 18.30 -2.70 8.26
C VAL A 365 17.72 -3.14 6.92
N TRP A 366 16.78 -4.10 6.90
CA TRP A 366 16.07 -4.51 5.68
C TRP A 366 15.26 -3.35 5.08
N GLU A 367 14.51 -2.61 5.89
CA GLU A 367 13.71 -1.47 5.41
C GLU A 367 14.58 -0.40 4.75
N ALA A 368 15.71 -0.05 5.39
CA ALA A 368 16.64 0.96 4.89
C ALA A 368 17.40 0.50 3.63
N ALA A 369 17.85 -0.76 3.58
CA ALA A 369 18.52 -1.32 2.41
C ALA A 369 17.56 -1.46 1.22
N ALA A 370 16.33 -1.92 1.46
CA ALA A 370 15.29 -2.01 0.44
C ALA A 370 14.89 -0.62 -0.09
N LEU A 371 14.86 0.43 0.75
CA LEU A 371 14.62 1.81 0.33
C LEU A 371 15.71 2.29 -0.66
N ALA A 372 16.97 2.06 -0.31
CA ALA A 372 18.11 2.39 -1.17
C ALA A 372 18.02 1.67 -2.53
N LEU A 373 17.74 0.35 -2.51
CA LEU A 373 17.55 -0.46 -3.71
C LEU A 373 16.36 -0.01 -4.56
N ALA A 374 15.26 0.42 -3.94
CA ALA A 374 14.08 0.91 -4.65
C ALA A 374 14.41 2.20 -5.42
N HIS A 375 15.15 3.11 -4.79
CA HIS A 375 15.60 4.35 -5.44
C HIS A 375 16.66 4.05 -6.52
N LEU A 376 17.63 3.16 -6.26
CA LEU A 376 18.68 2.75 -7.20
C LEU A 376 18.13 2.12 -8.48
N THR A 377 17.14 1.23 -8.37
CA THR A 377 16.54 0.51 -9.51
C THR A 377 15.50 1.34 -10.27
N THR A 378 14.90 2.36 -9.64
CA THR A 378 13.86 3.20 -10.27
C THR A 378 14.42 3.90 -11.50
N CYS A 379 13.85 3.59 -12.67
CA CYS A 379 14.25 4.07 -13.99
C CYS A 379 15.72 3.78 -14.41
N ASN A 380 16.41 2.83 -13.75
CA ASN A 380 17.78 2.43 -14.13
C ASN A 380 17.86 0.90 -14.37
N PRO A 381 17.80 0.44 -15.64
CA PRO A 381 17.91 -0.97 -15.99
C PRO A 381 19.25 -1.62 -15.60
N ALA A 382 20.36 -0.87 -15.63
CA ALA A 382 21.66 -1.42 -15.25
C ALA A 382 21.70 -1.77 -13.75
N ASN A 383 21.10 -0.93 -12.90
CA ASN A 383 20.94 -1.19 -11.47
C ASN A 383 19.96 -2.32 -11.19
N ALA A 384 18.90 -2.47 -11.99
CA ALA A 384 17.97 -3.60 -11.90
C ALA A 384 18.65 -4.94 -12.26
N ASN A 385 19.52 -4.95 -13.27
CA ASN A 385 20.33 -6.12 -13.62
C ASN A 385 21.35 -6.43 -12.51
N ALA A 386 22.10 -5.44 -12.02
CA ALA A 386 23.07 -5.62 -10.93
C ALA A 386 22.43 -6.17 -9.63
N ALA A 387 21.17 -5.81 -9.35
CA ALA A 387 20.42 -6.38 -8.23
C ALA A 387 20.05 -7.86 -8.44
N ALA A 388 19.88 -8.32 -9.68
CA ALA A 388 19.69 -9.73 -10.01
C ALA A 388 21.02 -10.50 -10.01
N GLU A 389 22.09 -9.89 -10.56
CA GLU A 389 23.45 -10.46 -10.62
C GLU A 389 24.10 -10.61 -9.23
N ALA A 390 23.60 -9.90 -8.21
CA ALA A 390 23.98 -10.03 -6.81
C ALA A 390 23.13 -11.04 -6.00
N ASP A 391 22.41 -11.96 -6.66
CA ASP A 391 21.48 -12.93 -6.06
C ASP A 391 20.39 -12.26 -5.20
N GLY A 392 19.85 -11.14 -5.66
CA GLY A 392 18.92 -10.30 -4.90
C GLY A 392 17.45 -10.71 -4.92
N ILE A 393 17.05 -11.67 -5.76
CA ILE A 393 15.63 -12.06 -5.92
C ILE A 393 15.10 -12.72 -4.64
N ASP A 394 15.71 -13.80 -4.14
CA ASP A 394 15.24 -14.49 -2.92
C ASP A 394 15.23 -13.59 -1.67
N PRO A 395 16.26 -12.76 -1.39
CA PRO A 395 16.21 -11.82 -0.26
C PRO A 395 15.06 -10.83 -0.35
N LEU A 396 14.79 -10.26 -1.54
CA LEU A 396 13.67 -9.34 -1.74
C LEU A 396 12.31 -10.04 -1.56
N ILE A 397 12.18 -11.29 -2.00
CA ILE A 397 10.96 -12.08 -1.84
C ILE A 397 10.75 -12.48 -0.37
N ASN A 398 11.82 -12.83 0.36
CA ASN A 398 11.76 -13.05 1.81
C ASN A 398 11.31 -11.78 2.58
N VAL A 399 11.80 -10.60 2.19
CA VAL A 399 11.42 -9.32 2.81
C VAL A 399 9.93 -8.97 2.61
N LEU A 400 9.23 -9.57 1.62
CA LEU A 400 7.76 -9.45 1.52
C LEU A 400 7.01 -10.05 2.72
N SER A 401 7.66 -10.90 3.52
CA SER A 401 7.12 -11.50 4.75
C SER A 401 7.58 -10.79 6.04
N SER A 402 8.22 -9.61 5.92
CA SER A 402 8.59 -8.76 7.07
C SER A 402 7.36 -8.29 7.86
N LYS A 403 7.57 -7.94 9.13
CA LYS A 403 6.58 -7.26 9.99
C LYS A 403 6.51 -5.75 9.73
N ARG A 404 7.44 -5.19 8.95
CA ARG A 404 7.59 -3.76 8.71
C ARG A 404 7.06 -3.38 7.32
N ASP A 405 5.93 -2.68 7.29
CA ASP A 405 5.27 -2.23 6.06
C ASP A 405 6.22 -1.52 5.08
N GLY A 406 7.16 -0.70 5.59
CA GLY A 406 8.15 -0.02 4.78
C GLY A 406 9.07 -0.99 4.03
N ALA A 407 9.54 -2.05 4.70
CA ALA A 407 10.38 -3.08 4.08
C ALA A 407 9.62 -3.83 2.97
N ILE A 408 8.37 -4.25 3.25
CA ILE A 408 7.51 -4.92 2.26
C ILE A 408 7.26 -4.02 1.03
N ALA A 409 6.86 -2.76 1.26
CA ALA A 409 6.55 -1.82 0.19
C ALA A 409 7.78 -1.46 -0.67
N ASN A 410 8.95 -1.37 -0.05
CA ASN A 410 10.21 -1.12 -0.75
C ASN A 410 10.62 -2.36 -1.55
N ALA A 411 10.62 -3.56 -0.97
CA ALA A 411 10.97 -4.80 -1.66
C ALA A 411 10.05 -5.07 -2.86
N ALA A 412 8.72 -4.89 -2.70
CA ALA A 412 7.76 -4.96 -3.80
C ALA A 412 8.05 -3.91 -4.90
N THR A 413 8.57 -2.73 -4.55
CA THR A 413 9.00 -1.71 -5.53
C THR A 413 10.27 -2.15 -6.29
N VAL A 414 11.27 -2.73 -5.62
CA VAL A 414 12.47 -3.27 -6.27
C VAL A 414 12.10 -4.39 -7.25
N LEU A 415 11.31 -5.36 -6.79
CA LEU A 415 10.82 -6.48 -7.61
C LEU A 415 10.00 -6.00 -8.81
N THR A 416 9.19 -4.95 -8.65
CA THR A 416 8.51 -4.27 -9.77
C THR A 416 9.51 -3.71 -10.78
N ASN A 417 10.50 -2.94 -10.33
CA ASN A 417 11.51 -2.29 -11.20
C ASN A 417 12.35 -3.32 -11.97
N MET A 418 12.64 -4.47 -11.35
CA MET A 418 13.32 -5.59 -11.99
C MET A 418 12.40 -6.31 -12.99
N ALA A 419 11.15 -6.63 -12.63
CA ALA A 419 10.19 -7.29 -13.51
C ALA A 419 9.72 -6.44 -14.71
N MET A 420 9.93 -5.12 -14.69
CA MET A 420 9.83 -4.29 -15.90
C MET A 420 10.86 -4.68 -16.97
N GLN A 421 12.03 -5.22 -16.59
CA GLN A 421 13.02 -5.73 -17.53
C GLN A 421 12.60 -7.13 -18.02
N GLU A 422 12.32 -7.26 -19.32
CA GLU A 422 11.90 -8.53 -19.95
C GLU A 422 12.81 -9.73 -19.62
N PRO A 423 14.17 -9.61 -19.58
CA PRO A 423 15.03 -10.74 -19.22
C PRO A 423 14.93 -11.17 -17.76
N LEU A 424 14.65 -10.24 -16.83
CA LEU A 424 14.60 -10.52 -15.39
C LEU A 424 13.24 -11.05 -14.95
N ARG A 425 12.15 -10.69 -15.65
CA ARG A 425 10.77 -11.08 -15.31
C ARG A 425 10.62 -12.60 -15.18
N LEU A 426 11.10 -13.35 -16.17
CA LEU A 426 11.04 -14.81 -16.16
C LEU A 426 11.86 -15.41 -15.01
N ASN A 427 12.98 -14.77 -14.64
CA ASN A 427 13.75 -15.22 -13.48
C ASN A 427 12.93 -15.03 -12.20
N ILE A 428 12.39 -13.83 -11.97
CA ILE A 428 11.57 -13.53 -10.77
C ILE A 428 10.31 -14.42 -10.69
N GLN A 429 9.70 -14.77 -11.83
CA GLN A 429 8.58 -15.72 -11.90
C GLN A 429 8.97 -17.12 -11.39
N ASN A 430 10.22 -17.57 -11.58
CA ASN A 430 10.68 -18.89 -11.13
C ASN A 430 10.99 -18.99 -9.62
N HIS A 431 10.84 -17.90 -8.86
CA HIS A 431 11.10 -17.83 -7.41
C HIS A 431 9.79 -17.61 -6.59
N ASP A 432 8.69 -18.26 -7.00
CA ASP A 432 7.38 -18.30 -6.29
C ASP A 432 6.77 -16.92 -5.93
N ILE A 433 7.09 -15.88 -6.70
CA ILE A 433 6.65 -14.49 -6.46
C ILE A 433 5.13 -14.35 -6.36
N MET A 434 4.35 -15.14 -7.11
CA MET A 434 2.88 -15.01 -7.09
C MET A 434 2.24 -15.61 -5.85
N HIS A 435 2.93 -16.51 -5.15
CA HIS A 435 2.54 -16.93 -3.80
C HIS A 435 2.95 -15.87 -2.77
N ALA A 436 4.21 -15.41 -2.80
CA ALA A 436 4.75 -14.47 -1.83
C ALA A 436 4.01 -13.12 -1.78
N ILE A 437 3.50 -12.62 -2.92
CA ILE A 437 2.83 -11.32 -3.00
C ILE A 437 1.41 -11.29 -2.38
N ILE A 438 0.81 -12.44 -2.07
CA ILE A 438 -0.58 -12.54 -1.59
C ILE A 438 -0.77 -11.96 -0.19
N SER A 439 0.19 -12.15 0.71
CA SER A 439 0.16 -11.56 2.05
C SER A 439 0.24 -10.02 2.00
N PRO A 440 1.21 -9.41 1.27
CA PRO A 440 1.21 -7.96 0.98
C PRO A 440 -0.10 -7.41 0.38
N LEU A 441 -0.77 -8.12 -0.54
CA LEU A 441 -2.06 -7.70 -1.08
C LEU A 441 -3.16 -7.60 -0.01
N ARG A 442 -3.07 -8.38 1.08
CA ARG A 442 -4.01 -8.35 2.22
C ARG A 442 -3.55 -7.48 3.39
N SER A 443 -2.42 -6.78 3.30
CA SER A 443 -1.95 -5.87 4.36
C SER A 443 -3.00 -4.78 4.67
N ALA A 444 -3.07 -4.34 5.93
CA ALA A 444 -3.86 -3.17 6.33
C ALA A 444 -3.27 -1.85 5.82
N ASN A 445 -2.00 -1.83 5.41
CA ASN A 445 -1.30 -0.63 4.99
C ASN A 445 -1.50 -0.35 3.48
N THR A 446 -2.13 0.79 3.17
CA THR A 446 -2.43 1.16 1.77
C THR A 446 -1.19 1.38 0.89
N VAL A 447 -0.01 1.66 1.46
CA VAL A 447 1.23 1.74 0.70
C VAL A 447 1.66 0.34 0.27
N VAL A 448 1.64 -0.64 1.19
CA VAL A 448 1.94 -2.05 0.90
C VAL A 448 0.96 -2.61 -0.13
N GLN A 449 -0.34 -2.44 0.06
CA GLN A 449 -1.37 -2.84 -0.91
C GLN A 449 -1.10 -2.27 -2.32
N SER A 450 -0.77 -0.98 -2.40
CA SER A 450 -0.50 -0.29 -3.67
C SER A 450 0.75 -0.82 -4.37
N LYS A 451 1.83 -1.07 -3.63
CA LYS A 451 3.08 -1.62 -4.18
C LYS A 451 2.96 -3.11 -4.53
N ALA A 452 2.22 -3.88 -3.75
CA ALA A 452 1.94 -5.28 -4.03
C ALA A 452 1.09 -5.45 -5.31
N ALA A 453 0.03 -4.66 -5.44
CA ALA A 453 -0.78 -4.64 -6.66
C ALA A 453 0.05 -4.17 -7.88
N LEU A 454 0.95 -3.20 -7.71
CA LEU A 454 1.86 -2.76 -8.77
C LEU A 454 2.85 -3.88 -9.18
N ALA A 455 3.41 -4.64 -8.23
CA ALA A 455 4.27 -5.78 -8.54
C ALA A 455 3.55 -6.82 -9.40
N VAL A 456 2.29 -7.15 -9.09
CA VAL A 456 1.44 -8.01 -9.91
C VAL A 456 1.30 -7.48 -11.34
N THR A 457 1.23 -6.15 -11.57
CA THR A 457 1.18 -5.62 -12.96
C THR A 457 2.43 -5.93 -13.79
N ALA A 458 3.59 -6.07 -13.15
CA ALA A 458 4.88 -6.28 -13.79
C ALA A 458 5.24 -7.77 -13.93
N THR A 459 4.73 -8.63 -13.03
CA THR A 459 4.99 -10.08 -13.05
C THR A 459 3.90 -10.90 -13.75
N ALA A 460 2.64 -10.45 -13.80
CA ALA A 460 1.52 -11.23 -14.36
C ALA A 460 1.37 -11.12 -15.89
N CYS A 461 2.46 -10.80 -16.61
CA CYS A 461 2.45 -10.61 -18.07
C CYS A 461 2.13 -11.89 -18.85
N ASP A 462 2.45 -13.06 -18.29
CA ASP A 462 2.48 -14.35 -18.99
C ASP A 462 1.37 -15.30 -18.49
N VAL A 463 1.02 -16.33 -19.26
CA VAL A 463 -0.18 -17.18 -18.99
C VAL A 463 0.03 -18.07 -17.76
N GLU A 464 1.26 -18.51 -17.59
CA GLU A 464 1.79 -19.34 -16.52
C GLU A 464 1.71 -18.58 -15.20
N ALA A 465 2.27 -17.37 -15.16
CA ALA A 465 2.28 -16.50 -13.99
C ALA A 465 0.86 -16.06 -13.55
N ARG A 466 -0.06 -15.83 -14.50
CA ARG A 466 -1.49 -15.60 -14.18
C ARG A 466 -2.17 -16.86 -13.65
N THR A 467 -1.83 -18.03 -14.18
CA THR A 467 -2.34 -19.32 -13.73
C THR A 467 -1.87 -19.65 -12.32
N GLU A 468 -0.61 -19.37 -11.99
CA GLU A 468 -0.06 -19.48 -10.64
C GLU A 468 -0.81 -18.56 -9.66
N LEU A 469 -0.92 -17.25 -9.96
CA LEU A 469 -1.64 -16.28 -9.12
C LEU A 469 -3.13 -16.66 -8.92
N ARG A 470 -3.77 -17.21 -9.95
CA ARG A 470 -5.14 -17.75 -9.88
C ARG A 470 -5.22 -18.96 -8.96
N ASN A 471 -4.37 -19.95 -9.16
CA ASN A 471 -4.38 -21.21 -8.41
C ASN A 471 -4.02 -21.01 -6.93
N SER A 472 -3.13 -20.06 -6.62
CA SER A 472 -2.75 -19.65 -5.26
C SER A 472 -3.78 -18.73 -4.58
N GLY A 473 -4.88 -18.36 -5.26
CA GLY A 473 -5.96 -17.55 -4.69
C GLY A 473 -5.69 -16.04 -4.62
N GLY A 474 -4.64 -15.54 -5.28
CA GLY A 474 -4.24 -14.12 -5.24
C GLY A 474 -5.20 -13.16 -5.97
N LEU A 475 -6.14 -13.67 -6.76
CA LEU A 475 -7.15 -12.86 -7.46
C LEU A 475 -8.23 -12.29 -6.52
N GLU A 476 -8.60 -13.01 -5.45
CA GLU A 476 -9.60 -12.55 -4.48
C GLU A 476 -9.19 -11.22 -3.83
N PRO A 477 -8.03 -11.10 -3.14
CA PRO A 477 -7.63 -9.84 -2.54
C PRO A 477 -7.40 -8.75 -3.58
N LEU A 478 -6.95 -9.09 -4.80
CA LEU A 478 -6.83 -8.12 -5.88
C LEU A 478 -8.16 -7.49 -6.28
N VAL A 479 -9.26 -8.24 -6.22
CA VAL A 479 -10.62 -7.75 -6.44
C VAL A 479 -11.15 -6.98 -5.23
N GLU A 480 -10.79 -7.37 -3.99
CA GLU A 480 -11.09 -6.58 -2.78
C GLU A 480 -10.47 -5.18 -2.85
N LEU A 481 -9.22 -5.06 -3.30
CA LEU A 481 -8.52 -3.77 -3.43
C LEU A 481 -9.19 -2.78 -4.41
N LEU A 482 -10.01 -3.24 -5.36
CA LEU A 482 -10.82 -2.36 -6.22
C LEU A 482 -11.84 -1.53 -5.43
N ARG A 483 -12.26 -2.00 -4.24
CA ARG A 483 -13.15 -1.29 -3.31
C ARG A 483 -12.41 -0.29 -2.39
N SER A 484 -11.08 -0.22 -2.46
CA SER A 484 -10.28 0.62 -1.55
C SER A 484 -10.62 2.11 -1.64
N LYS A 485 -10.58 2.80 -0.49
CA LYS A 485 -10.73 4.26 -0.42
C LYS A 485 -9.48 5.00 -0.91
N ASN A 486 -8.32 4.35 -0.95
CA ASN A 486 -7.07 4.93 -1.47
C ASN A 486 -7.02 4.85 -3.00
N ASP A 487 -6.71 5.97 -3.65
CA ASP A 487 -6.77 6.12 -5.10
C ASP A 487 -5.65 5.38 -5.84
N GLU A 488 -4.44 5.37 -5.29
CA GLU A 488 -3.29 4.62 -5.83
C GLU A 488 -3.51 3.11 -5.70
N VAL A 489 -4.10 2.65 -4.58
CA VAL A 489 -4.49 1.25 -4.40
C VAL A 489 -5.50 0.83 -5.47
N ARG A 490 -6.60 1.57 -5.65
CA ARG A 490 -7.58 1.25 -6.71
C ARG A 490 -6.98 1.28 -8.10
N LYS A 491 -6.11 2.24 -8.40
CA LYS A 491 -5.41 2.41 -9.68
C LYS A 491 -4.53 1.21 -10.00
N HIS A 492 -3.68 0.77 -9.07
CA HIS A 492 -2.81 -0.39 -9.28
C HIS A 492 -3.58 -1.71 -9.28
N ALA A 493 -4.60 -1.88 -8.42
CA ALA A 493 -5.51 -3.02 -8.49
C ALA A 493 -6.26 -3.07 -9.84
N SER A 494 -6.75 -1.93 -10.34
CA SER A 494 -7.39 -1.85 -11.67
C SER A 494 -6.44 -2.26 -12.80
N TRP A 495 -5.18 -1.80 -12.76
CA TRP A 495 -4.16 -2.19 -13.74
C TRP A 495 -3.85 -3.69 -13.64
N ALA A 496 -3.67 -4.22 -12.43
CA ALA A 496 -3.38 -5.63 -12.20
C ALA A 496 -4.54 -6.52 -12.68
N VAL A 497 -5.80 -6.15 -12.44
CA VAL A 497 -6.98 -6.83 -12.98
C VAL A 497 -7.05 -6.73 -14.51
N MET A 498 -6.65 -5.62 -15.13
CA MET A 498 -6.53 -5.51 -16.59
C MET A 498 -5.47 -6.46 -17.17
N VAL A 499 -4.33 -6.62 -16.49
CA VAL A 499 -3.26 -7.56 -16.88
C VAL A 499 -3.71 -9.01 -16.65
N CYS A 500 -4.31 -9.31 -15.51
CA CYS A 500 -4.82 -10.63 -15.15
C CYS A 500 -5.98 -11.08 -16.06
N ALA A 501 -6.83 -10.16 -16.53
CA ALA A 501 -7.83 -10.44 -17.56
C ALA A 501 -7.22 -10.71 -18.97
N GLY A 502 -5.89 -10.87 -19.05
CA GLY A 502 -5.12 -11.22 -20.24
C GLY A 502 -5.54 -12.53 -20.92
N ASP A 503 -5.93 -13.54 -20.13
CA ASP A 503 -6.46 -14.84 -20.58
C ASP A 503 -7.89 -15.09 -20.08
N GLU A 504 -8.60 -15.98 -20.77
CA GLU A 504 -10.02 -16.28 -20.56
C GLU A 504 -10.31 -16.91 -19.19
N LEU A 505 -9.46 -17.82 -18.70
CA LEU A 505 -9.68 -18.52 -17.44
C LEU A 505 -9.52 -17.58 -16.25
N THR A 506 -8.47 -16.75 -16.25
CA THR A 506 -8.24 -15.73 -15.23
C THR A 506 -9.30 -14.63 -15.29
N ALA A 507 -9.74 -14.21 -16.50
CA ALA A 507 -10.83 -13.25 -16.66
C ALA A 507 -12.17 -13.77 -16.14
N ASN A 508 -12.50 -15.04 -16.39
CA ASN A 508 -13.73 -15.66 -15.89
C ASN A 508 -13.73 -15.77 -14.37
N GLU A 509 -12.60 -16.11 -13.75
CA GLU A 509 -12.49 -16.15 -12.27
C GLU A 509 -12.61 -14.76 -11.65
N LEU A 510 -11.97 -13.73 -12.24
CA LEU A 510 -12.16 -12.33 -11.84
C LEU A 510 -13.63 -11.89 -11.94
N CYS A 511 -14.37 -12.38 -12.95
CA CYS A 511 -15.80 -12.13 -13.06
C CYS A 511 -16.61 -12.86 -11.98
N ARG A 512 -16.25 -14.12 -11.64
CA ARG A 512 -16.86 -14.90 -10.54
C ARG A 512 -16.68 -14.21 -9.18
N LEU A 513 -15.52 -13.59 -8.96
CA LEU A 513 -15.20 -12.77 -7.79
C LEU A 513 -15.90 -11.39 -7.77
N GLY A 514 -16.66 -11.03 -8.82
CA GLY A 514 -17.44 -9.79 -8.87
C GLY A 514 -16.67 -8.56 -9.36
N ALA A 515 -15.50 -8.73 -10.00
CA ALA A 515 -14.70 -7.59 -10.48
C ALA A 515 -15.45 -6.68 -11.46
N LEU A 516 -16.33 -7.23 -12.30
CA LEU A 516 -17.16 -6.45 -13.22
C LEU A 516 -18.11 -5.50 -12.49
N ASP A 517 -18.91 -6.01 -11.54
CA ASP A 517 -19.84 -5.22 -10.73
C ASP A 517 -19.12 -4.06 -10.01
N ILE A 518 -17.93 -4.33 -9.48
CA ILE A 518 -17.10 -3.32 -8.78
C ILE A 518 -16.53 -2.29 -9.75
N LEU A 519 -16.09 -2.70 -10.94
CA LEU A 519 -15.54 -1.81 -11.94
C LEU A 519 -16.64 -0.95 -12.60
N GLU A 520 -17.88 -1.45 -12.74
CA GLU A 520 -19.04 -0.63 -13.14
C GLU A 520 -19.30 0.47 -12.09
N GLU A 521 -19.38 0.10 -10.80
CA GLU A 521 -19.52 1.01 -9.66
C GLU A 521 -18.41 2.09 -9.61
N VAL A 522 -17.15 1.70 -9.86
CA VAL A 522 -15.99 2.60 -9.90
C VAL A 522 -16.00 3.51 -11.14
N ASN A 523 -16.41 3.01 -12.32
CA ASN A 523 -16.39 3.79 -13.56
C ASN A 523 -17.56 4.78 -13.69
N VAL A 524 -18.68 4.57 -12.98
CA VAL A 524 -19.77 5.55 -12.85
C VAL A 524 -19.41 6.65 -11.83
N SER A 525 -18.55 6.36 -10.86
CA SER A 525 -18.15 7.32 -9.83
C SER A 525 -17.14 8.36 -10.36
N GLY A 526 -17.58 9.62 -10.43
CA GLY A 526 -16.75 10.76 -10.85
C GLY A 526 -15.51 11.05 -9.97
N THR A 527 -15.40 10.45 -8.78
CA THR A 527 -14.21 10.54 -7.92
C THR A 527 -13.39 9.26 -7.86
N ARG A 528 -13.99 8.07 -8.10
CA ARG A 528 -13.26 6.79 -7.99
C ARG A 528 -12.70 6.27 -9.31
N LYS A 529 -13.26 6.69 -10.46
CA LYS A 529 -12.84 6.28 -11.80
C LYS A 529 -11.36 6.59 -12.05
N ASN A 530 -10.65 5.66 -12.71
CA ASN A 530 -9.29 5.89 -13.19
C ASN A 530 -9.10 5.30 -14.60
N LYS A 531 -7.98 5.64 -15.27
CA LYS A 531 -7.72 5.19 -16.65
C LYS A 531 -7.63 3.67 -16.81
N PHE A 532 -7.27 2.94 -15.76
CA PHE A 532 -7.16 1.49 -15.78
C PHE A 532 -8.48 0.80 -15.41
N SER A 533 -9.37 1.41 -14.61
CA SER A 533 -10.66 0.78 -14.26
C SER A 533 -11.58 0.61 -15.47
N GLU A 534 -11.56 1.56 -16.41
CA GLU A 534 -12.31 1.45 -17.68
C GLU A 534 -11.66 0.42 -18.62
N ALA A 535 -10.32 0.37 -18.67
CA ALA A 535 -9.61 -0.60 -19.49
C ALA A 535 -9.74 -2.05 -18.95
N ALA A 536 -9.71 -2.23 -17.63
CA ALA A 536 -9.98 -3.51 -16.96
C ALA A 536 -11.40 -4.01 -17.23
N TYR A 537 -12.41 -3.13 -17.08
CA TYR A 537 -13.81 -3.45 -17.38
C TYR A 537 -13.97 -3.93 -18.82
N ASN A 538 -13.43 -3.17 -19.79
CA ASN A 538 -13.46 -3.55 -21.20
C ASN A 538 -12.68 -4.84 -21.50
N LYS A 539 -11.58 -5.11 -20.79
CA LYS A 539 -10.78 -6.34 -20.95
C LYS A 539 -11.52 -7.57 -20.41
N LEU A 540 -12.19 -7.47 -19.26
CA LEU A 540 -13.08 -8.52 -18.73
C LEU A 540 -14.25 -8.78 -19.71
N LEU A 541 -14.93 -7.73 -20.18
CA LEU A 541 -16.00 -7.86 -21.19
C LEU A 541 -15.52 -8.45 -22.53
N ASN A 542 -14.26 -8.25 -22.91
CA ASN A 542 -13.71 -8.89 -24.11
C ASN A 542 -13.55 -10.41 -23.98
N ASN A 543 -13.52 -10.96 -22.76
CA ASN A 543 -13.55 -12.41 -22.50
C ASN A 543 -14.98 -12.95 -22.35
N ASN A 544 -15.97 -12.11 -22.02
CA ASN A 544 -17.39 -12.47 -21.98
C ASN A 544 -18.21 -11.70 -23.03
N LEU A 545 -18.09 -12.14 -24.29
CA LEU A 545 -18.69 -11.44 -25.44
C LEU A 545 -20.22 -11.39 -25.40
N SER A 546 -20.89 -12.39 -24.81
CA SER A 546 -22.35 -12.38 -24.63
C SER A 546 -22.80 -11.28 -23.68
N LEU A 547 -22.11 -11.11 -22.54
CA LEU A 547 -22.35 -9.99 -21.63
C LEU A 547 -22.05 -8.65 -22.30
N LYS A 548 -20.90 -8.56 -22.99
CA LYS A 548 -20.51 -7.35 -23.74
C LYS A 548 -21.58 -6.94 -24.75
N TYR A 549 -21.99 -7.82 -25.65
CA TYR A 549 -22.99 -7.50 -26.68
C TYR A 549 -24.37 -7.21 -26.10
N SER A 550 -24.69 -7.76 -24.92
CA SER A 550 -25.94 -7.48 -24.22
C SER A 550 -25.94 -6.10 -23.54
N GLN A 551 -24.82 -5.68 -22.95
CA GLN A 551 -24.68 -4.35 -22.33
C GLN A 551 -24.42 -3.23 -23.35
N THR A 552 -23.38 -3.37 -24.18
CA THR A 552 -22.90 -2.29 -25.07
C THR A 552 -23.66 -2.23 -26.40
N GLY A 553 -24.28 -3.34 -26.82
CA GLY A 553 -24.79 -3.50 -28.18
C GLY A 553 -23.70 -3.52 -29.27
N TYR A 554 -22.41 -3.64 -28.91
CA TYR A 554 -21.29 -3.53 -29.85
C TYR A 554 -20.19 -4.58 -29.62
N LEU A 555 -19.89 -5.34 -30.67
CA LEU A 555 -18.68 -6.15 -30.81
C LEU A 555 -17.82 -5.61 -31.95
N SER A 556 -16.51 -5.46 -31.72
CA SER A 556 -15.56 -5.04 -32.76
C SER A 556 -15.17 -6.21 -33.67
N SER A 557 -14.53 -5.91 -34.80
CA SER A 557 -13.86 -6.91 -35.65
C SER A 557 -12.85 -7.78 -34.91
N SER A 558 -12.26 -7.29 -33.82
CA SER A 558 -11.37 -8.04 -32.93
C SER A 558 -12.08 -8.90 -31.87
N ASN A 559 -13.41 -8.82 -31.74
CA ASN A 559 -14.18 -9.74 -30.91
C ASN A 559 -14.68 -10.89 -31.78
N ILE A 560 -14.10 -12.08 -31.61
CA ILE A 560 -14.39 -13.29 -32.41
C ILE A 560 -15.44 -14.12 -31.67
N ILE A 561 -16.60 -14.36 -32.30
CA ILE A 561 -17.69 -15.16 -31.73
C ILE A 561 -17.30 -16.64 -31.72
N ASN A 562 -17.10 -17.21 -30.54
CA ASN A 562 -16.82 -18.63 -30.33
C ASN A 562 -18.08 -19.44 -29.98
N ASP A 563 -17.98 -20.77 -30.06
CA ASP A 563 -19.09 -21.67 -29.70
C ASP A 563 -19.47 -21.52 -28.22
N GLY A 564 -20.77 -21.43 -27.95
CA GLY A 564 -21.32 -21.10 -26.63
C GLY A 564 -21.69 -19.62 -26.47
N PHE A 565 -21.35 -18.75 -27.44
CA PHE A 565 -21.88 -17.38 -27.48
C PHE A 565 -23.40 -17.38 -27.70
N TYR A 566 -24.11 -16.57 -26.91
CA TYR A 566 -25.52 -16.27 -27.10
C TYR A 566 -25.82 -14.77 -27.10
N ASP A 567 -26.82 -14.35 -27.89
CA ASP A 567 -27.39 -13.00 -27.89
C ASP A 567 -28.70 -12.96 -27.09
N TYR A 568 -28.59 -12.56 -25.82
CA TYR A 568 -29.71 -12.35 -24.92
C TYR A 568 -30.61 -11.16 -25.33
N GLY A 569 -30.01 -10.12 -25.91
CA GLY A 569 -30.66 -8.83 -26.19
C GLY A 569 -30.06 -7.71 -25.33
N ARG A 570 -30.60 -6.49 -25.43
CA ARG A 570 -30.12 -5.35 -24.62
C ARG A 570 -30.53 -5.56 -23.16
N ILE A 571 -29.56 -5.51 -22.24
CA ILE A 571 -29.80 -5.49 -20.78
C ILE A 571 -29.46 -4.12 -20.20
N ASN A 572 -30.08 -3.75 -19.08
CA ASN A 572 -29.76 -2.51 -18.38
C ASN A 572 -28.44 -2.67 -17.58
N PRO A 573 -27.66 -1.61 -17.37
CA PRO A 573 -26.55 -1.57 -16.40
C PRO A 573 -26.93 -2.18 -15.05
N GLY A 574 -26.00 -2.91 -14.41
CA GLY A 574 -26.26 -3.67 -13.19
C GLY A 574 -27.20 -4.88 -13.29
N THR A 575 -27.76 -5.21 -14.47
CA THR A 575 -28.56 -6.44 -14.66
C THR A 575 -27.63 -7.63 -14.84
N LYS A 576 -27.75 -8.67 -14.01
CA LYS A 576 -26.97 -9.90 -14.19
C LYS A 576 -27.49 -10.71 -15.37
N LEU A 577 -26.58 -11.07 -16.28
CA LEU A 577 -26.88 -11.97 -17.39
C LEU A 577 -27.01 -13.40 -16.87
N LEU A 578 -28.13 -14.06 -17.16
CA LEU A 578 -28.38 -15.44 -16.76
C LEU A 578 -27.47 -16.41 -17.55
N PRO A 579 -26.81 -17.39 -16.90
CA PRO A 579 -26.04 -18.43 -17.59
C PRO A 579 -26.87 -19.19 -18.63
N LEU A 580 -26.23 -19.60 -19.73
CA LEU A 580 -26.88 -20.35 -20.81
C LEU A 580 -27.57 -21.64 -20.32
N LYS A 581 -27.00 -22.31 -19.31
CA LYS A 581 -27.60 -23.49 -18.65
C LYS A 581 -28.97 -23.18 -18.05
N GLU A 582 -29.11 -22.05 -17.37
CA GLU A 582 -30.38 -21.62 -16.76
C GLU A 582 -31.39 -21.21 -17.84
N LEU A 583 -30.93 -20.52 -18.90
CA LEU A 583 -31.78 -20.12 -20.02
C LEU A 583 -32.33 -21.30 -20.82
N CYS A 584 -31.52 -22.35 -21.02
CA CYS A 584 -31.99 -23.58 -21.64
C CYS A 584 -33.03 -24.33 -20.79
N LEU A 585 -33.05 -24.13 -19.47
CA LEU A 585 -33.98 -24.76 -18.52
C LEU A 585 -35.27 -23.95 -18.28
N GLN A 586 -35.38 -22.73 -18.84
CA GLN A 586 -36.61 -21.94 -18.75
C GLN A 586 -37.68 -22.43 -19.74
N GLU A 587 -38.91 -22.51 -19.27
CA GLU A 587 -40.07 -22.80 -20.12
C GLU A 587 -40.26 -21.74 -21.23
N PRO A 588 -40.78 -22.12 -22.42
CA PRO A 588 -41.14 -21.17 -23.47
C PRO A 588 -42.02 -20.03 -22.96
N SER A 589 -41.66 -18.79 -23.32
CA SER A 589 -42.37 -17.59 -22.90
C SER A 589 -42.42 -16.55 -24.03
N ASP A 590 -43.23 -15.51 -23.88
CA ASP A 590 -43.30 -14.40 -24.85
C ASP A 590 -42.06 -13.48 -24.86
N LEU A 591 -41.10 -13.72 -23.97
CA LEU A 591 -39.82 -13.00 -23.94
C LEU A 591 -39.04 -13.15 -25.26
N ARG A 592 -38.11 -12.23 -25.53
CA ARG A 592 -37.25 -12.30 -26.72
C ARG A 592 -36.47 -13.62 -26.75
N ALA A 593 -36.47 -14.29 -27.90
CA ALA A 593 -35.65 -15.48 -28.11
C ALA A 593 -34.14 -15.17 -27.98
N VAL A 594 -33.43 -16.02 -27.24
CA VAL A 594 -31.98 -15.92 -27.00
C VAL A 594 -31.25 -16.69 -28.10
N LEU A 595 -30.56 -16.02 -29.01
CA LEU A 595 -29.93 -16.68 -30.16
C LEU A 595 -28.58 -17.29 -29.79
N LEU A 596 -28.39 -18.60 -29.99
CA LEU A 596 -27.18 -19.36 -29.63
C LEU A 596 -26.33 -19.67 -30.88
N ILE A 597 -25.01 -19.51 -30.74
CA ILE A 597 -23.98 -19.93 -31.71
C ILE A 597 -23.22 -21.11 -31.09
N ASN A 598 -23.42 -22.33 -31.59
CA ASN A 598 -22.66 -23.50 -31.12
C ASN A 598 -22.51 -24.58 -32.20
N SER A 599 -21.33 -24.68 -32.81
CA SER A 599 -21.02 -25.73 -33.81
C SER A 599 -20.52 -27.05 -33.20
N LYS A 600 -20.33 -27.14 -31.88
CA LYS A 600 -19.78 -28.33 -31.20
C LYS A 600 -20.85 -29.40 -30.99
N SER A 601 -20.61 -30.59 -31.53
CA SER A 601 -21.34 -31.80 -31.17
C SER A 601 -20.63 -32.52 -30.02
N TYR A 602 -21.31 -32.66 -28.88
CA TYR A 602 -20.78 -33.30 -27.68
C TYR A 602 -21.06 -34.82 -27.64
N VAL A 603 -21.08 -35.47 -28.81
CA VAL A 603 -21.33 -36.91 -28.95
C VAL A 603 -20.00 -37.64 -29.11
N SER A 604 -19.62 -38.45 -28.12
CA SER A 604 -18.48 -39.36 -28.24
C SER A 604 -18.68 -40.33 -29.42
N PRO A 605 -17.68 -40.55 -30.30
CA PRO A 605 -17.83 -41.45 -31.44
C PRO A 605 -18.03 -42.91 -30.96
N PRO A 606 -18.94 -43.68 -31.56
CA PRO A 606 -19.14 -45.09 -31.20
C PRO A 606 -17.94 -45.93 -31.65
N SER A 607 -17.53 -46.89 -30.81
CA SER A 607 -16.41 -47.80 -31.11
C SER A 607 -16.86 -48.97 -31.99
N SER A 608 -16.58 -48.93 -33.30
CA SER A 608 -16.77 -50.10 -34.18
C SER A 608 -15.80 -50.17 -35.37
N MET A 609 -14.79 -51.02 -35.19
CA MET A 609 -14.06 -51.81 -36.21
C MET A 609 -13.22 -51.10 -37.28
N GLU A 610 -12.23 -51.86 -37.75
CA GLU A 610 -11.27 -51.49 -38.78
C GLU A 610 -11.90 -51.59 -40.17
N ASP A 611 -11.54 -50.68 -41.08
CA ASP A 611 -11.31 -51.07 -42.46
C ASP A 611 -10.23 -50.18 -43.11
N LYS A 612 -9.56 -50.66 -44.16
CA LYS A 612 -8.30 -50.08 -44.68
C LYS A 612 -8.44 -49.50 -46.09
N SER A 613 -8.24 -48.20 -46.22
CA SER A 613 -7.81 -47.57 -47.48
C SER A 613 -7.17 -46.20 -47.24
N ASP A 614 -6.04 -45.92 -47.92
CA ASP A 614 -5.37 -44.61 -47.91
C ASP A 614 -6.23 -43.49 -48.53
N VAL A 615 -6.04 -42.25 -48.06
CA VAL A 615 -5.38 -41.16 -48.82
C VAL A 615 -5.59 -39.79 -48.12
N GLY A 616 -4.48 -39.08 -47.86
CA GLY A 616 -4.39 -37.62 -48.15
C GLY A 616 -4.79 -36.59 -47.08
N TYR A 617 -3.77 -35.98 -46.46
CA TYR A 617 -3.71 -34.58 -45.97
C TYR A 617 -4.64 -34.11 -44.83
N GLY A 618 -4.13 -33.17 -44.00
CA GLY A 618 -4.97 -32.36 -43.10
C GLY A 618 -4.53 -32.18 -41.64
N ARG A 619 -3.22 -32.19 -41.30
CA ARG A 619 -2.81 -31.83 -39.92
C ARG A 619 -3.10 -30.36 -39.62
N SER A 620 -3.84 -30.12 -38.53
CA SER A 620 -4.08 -28.79 -37.96
C SER A 620 -2.77 -28.08 -37.59
N ILE A 621 -2.62 -26.82 -37.98
CA ILE A 621 -1.45 -26.00 -37.64
C ILE A 621 -1.79 -25.09 -36.46
N SER A 622 -1.23 -25.40 -35.29
CA SER A 622 -1.18 -24.48 -34.15
C SER A 622 -0.07 -23.45 -34.39
N SER A 623 -0.43 -22.22 -34.76
CA SER A 623 0.52 -21.18 -35.16
C SER A 623 1.14 -20.41 -33.99
N SER A 624 2.09 -21.03 -33.27
CA SER A 624 2.96 -20.33 -32.30
C SER A 624 4.14 -19.65 -33.02
N SER A 625 3.98 -18.38 -33.42
CA SER A 625 4.94 -17.66 -34.29
C SER A 625 6.05 -16.91 -33.52
N SER A 626 7.05 -17.65 -33.01
CA SER A 626 8.23 -17.06 -32.36
C SER A 626 9.35 -16.73 -33.36
N LEU A 627 9.34 -15.51 -33.91
CA LEU A 627 10.39 -15.04 -34.82
C LEU A 627 11.61 -14.48 -34.07
N ARG A 628 12.75 -15.19 -34.10
CA ARG A 628 14.08 -14.57 -33.97
C ARG A 628 14.98 -14.95 -35.13
N ARG A 629 15.86 -14.02 -35.51
CA ARG A 629 16.65 -14.05 -36.75
C ARG A 629 17.79 -15.07 -36.67
N SER A 630 18.09 -15.71 -37.80
CA SER A 630 19.31 -16.49 -37.97
C SER A 630 20.51 -15.57 -38.24
N SER A 631 21.52 -15.66 -37.38
CA SER A 631 22.90 -15.28 -37.70
C SER A 631 23.68 -16.55 -38.01
N LYS A 632 24.47 -16.54 -39.10
CA LYS A 632 25.43 -17.59 -39.42
C LYS A 632 26.83 -17.04 -39.21
N GLU A 633 27.66 -17.71 -38.41
CA GLU A 633 28.99 -18.11 -38.90
C GLU A 633 29.60 -19.31 -38.13
N LYS A 634 30.73 -19.80 -38.64
CA LYS A 634 31.40 -21.06 -38.29
C LYS A 634 31.98 -21.02 -36.86
N ASN A 635 32.19 -22.11 -36.12
CA ASN A 635 33.10 -23.22 -36.47
C ASN A 635 33.11 -24.40 -35.45
N LYS A 636 33.51 -25.59 -35.94
CA LYS A 636 34.27 -26.69 -35.28
C LYS A 636 33.95 -27.21 -33.84
N LYS A 637 33.47 -28.47 -33.86
CA LYS A 637 34.04 -29.69 -33.22
C LYS A 637 33.85 -30.02 -31.71
N ASN A 638 33.80 -31.35 -31.50
CA ASN A 638 33.91 -32.15 -30.27
C ASN A 638 32.72 -32.00 -29.28
N SER A 639 31.94 -33.04 -28.97
CA SER A 639 32.24 -34.37 -28.39
C SER A 639 32.48 -34.32 -26.87
N TYR A 640 31.55 -34.89 -26.09
CA TYR A 640 31.73 -36.18 -25.40
C TYR A 640 30.39 -36.73 -24.86
N HIS A 641 30.33 -38.04 -24.59
CA HIS A 641 29.26 -38.69 -23.82
C HIS A 641 29.46 -38.45 -22.31
N PHE A 642 28.39 -38.54 -21.50
CA PHE A 642 28.22 -39.65 -20.54
C PHE A 642 26.75 -39.77 -20.07
N SER A 643 26.45 -40.72 -19.17
CA SER A 643 25.11 -41.26 -18.90
C SER A 643 24.89 -41.64 -17.42
N ALA A 644 23.68 -42.17 -17.12
CA ALA A 644 23.14 -42.62 -15.81
C ALA A 644 22.52 -41.53 -14.91
N GLY A 645 21.54 -41.83 -14.05
CA GLY A 645 20.76 -43.08 -13.89
C GLY A 645 20.27 -43.35 -12.45
N PHE A 646 19.17 -44.10 -12.30
CA PHE A 646 18.47 -44.46 -11.02
C PHE A 646 17.82 -43.25 -10.28
N GLY A 647 16.80 -43.41 -9.42
CA GLY A 647 15.94 -44.57 -9.10
C GLY A 647 14.97 -44.28 -7.93
N SER A 648 13.77 -44.88 -7.92
CA SER A 648 12.78 -44.85 -6.80
C SER A 648 13.08 -46.00 -5.77
N PRO A 649 12.51 -46.09 -4.52
CA PRO A 649 11.05 -46.22 -4.24
C PRO A 649 10.44 -45.82 -2.84
N ILE A 650 9.14 -45.44 -2.84
CA ILE A 650 7.99 -45.87 -1.95
C ILE A 650 8.01 -45.63 -0.40
N GLU A 651 6.79 -45.64 0.21
CA GLU A 651 6.37 -45.68 1.65
C GLU A 651 6.17 -44.34 2.42
N ASP A 652 5.20 -44.15 3.33
CA ASP A 652 3.82 -44.73 3.50
C ASP A 652 2.91 -43.78 4.36
N LYS A 653 1.66 -44.15 4.68
CA LYS A 653 0.61 -43.29 5.29
C LYS A 653 0.79 -42.92 6.78
N SER A 654 0.15 -41.83 7.24
CA SER A 654 -0.85 -41.88 8.35
C SER A 654 -1.52 -40.52 8.69
N GLU A 655 -2.82 -40.55 9.01
CA GLU A 655 -3.49 -39.57 9.91
C GLU A 655 -3.47 -40.12 11.36
N PRO A 656 -3.75 -39.30 12.40
CA PRO A 656 -5.13 -39.29 12.90
C PRO A 656 -5.64 -37.93 13.45
N ALA A 657 -6.96 -37.78 13.51
CA ALA A 657 -7.62 -36.61 14.11
C ALA A 657 -7.79 -36.69 15.65
N SER A 658 -7.89 -35.53 16.30
CA SER A 658 -8.30 -35.40 17.72
C SER A 658 -8.99 -34.05 17.94
N GLY A 659 -10.25 -34.07 18.36
CA GLY A 659 -11.03 -32.84 18.64
C GLY A 659 -11.47 -32.74 20.10
N ARG A 660 -11.81 -31.53 20.56
CA ARG A 660 -12.47 -31.31 21.87
C ARG A 660 -13.27 -29.99 21.92
N ASN A 661 -14.54 -30.13 22.32
CA ASN A 661 -15.30 -29.28 23.25
C ASN A 661 -15.17 -27.73 23.10
N THR A 662 -16.11 -27.05 22.45
CA THR A 662 -17.37 -26.49 23.02
C THR A 662 -17.22 -25.45 24.15
N VAL A 663 -17.83 -24.27 23.97
CA VAL A 663 -18.74 -23.65 24.96
C VAL A 663 -19.66 -22.62 24.26
N LEU A 664 -20.80 -22.33 24.90
CA LEU A 664 -21.90 -21.53 24.34
C LEU A 664 -21.66 -20.01 24.39
N SER A 665 -22.35 -19.28 23.53
CA SER A 665 -23.31 -18.28 24.03
C SER A 665 -24.53 -18.16 23.11
N LYS A 666 -25.69 -17.86 23.70
CA LYS A 666 -26.91 -17.42 23.00
C LYS A 666 -27.38 -16.13 23.67
N SER A 667 -27.76 -15.14 22.88
CA SER A 667 -28.67 -14.08 23.29
C SER A 667 -29.74 -13.93 22.22
N ALA A 668 -30.99 -13.79 22.66
CA ALA A 668 -32.14 -13.68 21.76
C ALA A 668 -33.17 -12.74 22.37
N THR A 669 -33.63 -11.78 21.58
CA THR A 669 -34.67 -10.82 21.97
C THR A 669 -35.80 -10.88 20.94
N LYS A 670 -36.98 -11.28 21.43
CA LYS A 670 -38.27 -10.88 20.83
C LYS A 670 -38.48 -9.38 21.17
N GLU A 671 -39.46 -8.64 20.64
CA GLU A 671 -40.88 -8.98 20.56
C GLU A 671 -41.70 -7.91 19.81
N LYS A 672 -42.93 -8.26 19.39
CA LYS A 672 -44.06 -7.39 18.96
C LYS A 672 -43.87 -6.56 17.65
N GLY A 673 -44.91 -6.28 16.85
CA GLY A 673 -46.27 -6.85 16.79
C GLY A 673 -47.38 -5.88 16.36
N TRP A 674 -48.28 -6.31 15.45
CA TRP A 674 -49.52 -5.62 14.99
C TRP A 674 -49.26 -4.33 14.13
N ARG A 675 -50.14 -3.82 13.23
CA ARG A 675 -51.57 -4.09 12.91
C ARG A 675 -51.89 -4.26 11.40
N LYS A 676 -53.03 -4.90 11.12
CA LYS A 676 -53.71 -4.98 9.79
C LYS A 676 -54.84 -3.94 9.67
N SER A 677 -55.09 -3.49 8.44
CA SER A 677 -56.40 -3.06 7.91
C SER A 677 -56.46 -3.51 6.43
N LYS A 678 -57.44 -4.32 5.96
CA LYS A 678 -58.86 -3.98 5.65
C LYS A 678 -58.95 -2.79 4.68
N GLY A 679 -59.65 -2.84 3.54
CA GLY A 679 -60.43 -3.87 2.82
C GLY A 679 -60.81 -3.25 1.44
N LYS A 680 -61.37 -3.90 0.42
CA LYS A 680 -62.32 -5.03 0.25
C LYS A 680 -61.97 -5.80 -1.07
N LYS A 681 -62.51 -6.97 -1.46
CA LYS A 681 -63.91 -7.46 -1.54
C LYS A 681 -64.73 -6.63 -2.54
N GLU A 682 -65.74 -7.09 -3.28
CA GLU A 682 -66.53 -8.33 -3.43
C GLU A 682 -66.45 -8.77 -4.93
N GLU A 683 -66.69 -9.97 -5.52
CA GLU A 683 -66.85 -11.44 -5.21
C GLU A 683 -66.98 -12.15 -6.64
N GLU A 684 -67.04 -13.46 -7.00
CA GLU A 684 -66.87 -14.82 -6.42
C GLU A 684 -66.85 -15.94 -7.56
N LYS A 685 -66.31 -17.18 -7.31
CA LYS A 685 -66.62 -18.51 -7.97
C LYS A 685 -66.26 -18.78 -9.47
N VAL A 686 -66.17 -20.03 -9.99
CA VAL A 686 -66.70 -21.37 -9.60
C VAL A 686 -65.58 -22.46 -9.53
N LYS A 687 -65.79 -23.55 -8.77
CA LYS A 687 -64.97 -24.79 -8.78
C LYS A 687 -65.48 -25.80 -9.82
N GLU A 688 -64.59 -26.64 -10.34
CA GLU A 688 -64.89 -28.08 -10.50
C GLU A 688 -63.74 -28.90 -9.86
N GLU A 689 -64.06 -30.12 -9.42
CA GLU A 689 -63.18 -31.03 -8.68
C GLU A 689 -63.28 -32.42 -9.35
N GLU A 690 -62.14 -33.11 -9.55
CA GLU A 690 -62.16 -34.53 -9.90
C GLU A 690 -60.97 -35.26 -9.23
N GLU A 691 -61.15 -36.53 -8.88
CA GLU A 691 -60.37 -37.19 -7.83
C GLU A 691 -59.20 -38.07 -8.32
N VAL A 692 -58.05 -37.88 -7.68
CA VAL A 692 -57.12 -38.90 -7.15
C VAL A 692 -57.03 -40.27 -7.88
N MET A 693 -55.85 -40.54 -8.43
CA MET A 693 -55.21 -41.86 -8.31
C MET A 693 -53.73 -41.71 -7.92
N VAL A 694 -53.27 -42.46 -6.90
CA VAL A 694 -51.89 -42.44 -6.38
C VAL A 694 -51.37 -43.85 -6.13
N VAL A 695 -50.42 -44.31 -6.96
CA VAL A 695 -49.57 -45.48 -6.72
C VAL A 695 -48.26 -45.33 -7.54
N PRO A 696 -47.14 -45.98 -7.16
CA PRO A 696 -46.28 -45.55 -6.06
C PRO A 696 -44.87 -45.11 -6.55
N LYS A 697 -44.00 -44.72 -5.61
CA LYS A 697 -42.57 -44.46 -5.89
C LYS A 697 -41.87 -45.70 -6.46
N PHE A 698 -41.04 -45.50 -7.47
CA PHE A 698 -39.80 -46.28 -7.63
C PHE A 698 -38.62 -45.44 -7.13
N VAL A 699 -37.74 -46.04 -6.34
CA VAL A 699 -36.44 -45.45 -6.00
C VAL A 699 -35.44 -45.96 -7.04
N GLY A 700 -34.96 -45.05 -7.88
CA GLY A 700 -33.97 -45.31 -8.93
C GLY A 700 -32.61 -44.73 -8.55
N GLU A 701 -31.57 -45.51 -8.81
CA GLU A 701 -30.17 -45.30 -8.44
C GLU A 701 -29.60 -43.93 -8.85
N GLY A 702 -28.58 -43.48 -8.11
CA GLY A 702 -27.94 -42.18 -8.32
C GLY A 702 -27.25 -42.10 -9.69
N SER A 703 -27.85 -41.38 -10.63
CA SER A 703 -27.16 -40.96 -11.85
C SER A 703 -25.99 -40.05 -11.50
N SER A 704 -24.80 -40.35 -12.01
CA SER A 704 -23.74 -39.35 -12.11
C SER A 704 -24.27 -38.12 -12.84
N GLU A 705 -23.99 -36.91 -12.33
CA GLU A 705 -24.35 -35.69 -13.02
C GLU A 705 -23.61 -35.67 -14.38
N LYS A 706 -24.35 -35.88 -15.46
CA LYS A 706 -23.82 -35.67 -16.81
C LYS A 706 -23.45 -34.20 -16.93
N GLU A 707 -22.18 -33.95 -17.22
CA GLU A 707 -21.67 -32.61 -17.49
C GLU A 707 -22.57 -31.92 -18.54
N TRP A 708 -23.11 -30.76 -18.18
CA TRP A 708 -24.13 -30.11 -19.00
C TRP A 708 -23.47 -29.48 -20.23
N CYS A 709 -23.90 -29.90 -21.42
CA CYS A 709 -23.42 -29.35 -22.68
C CYS A 709 -24.45 -28.37 -23.29
N PRO A 710 -24.01 -27.24 -23.88
CA PRO A 710 -24.88 -26.38 -24.66
C PRO A 710 -25.53 -27.13 -25.85
N PRO A 711 -26.77 -26.79 -26.25
CA PRO A 711 -27.41 -27.35 -27.44
C PRO A 711 -26.53 -27.18 -28.69
N SER A 712 -26.30 -28.26 -29.43
CA SER A 712 -25.53 -28.22 -30.68
C SER A 712 -26.39 -27.72 -31.85
N ASP A 713 -25.75 -27.08 -32.83
CA ASP A 713 -26.40 -26.55 -34.03
C ASP A 713 -25.82 -27.18 -35.31
N PRO A 714 -26.34 -28.35 -35.75
CA PRO A 714 -25.87 -29.02 -36.96
C PRO A 714 -26.04 -28.17 -38.23
N ASP A 715 -27.08 -27.33 -38.28
CA ASP A 715 -27.33 -26.42 -39.41
C ASP A 715 -26.25 -25.33 -39.47
N PHE A 716 -25.92 -24.68 -38.35
CA PHE A 716 -24.82 -23.72 -38.31
C PHE A 716 -23.47 -24.40 -38.60
N SER A 717 -23.23 -25.62 -38.13
CA SER A 717 -22.03 -26.40 -38.49
C SER A 717 -21.93 -26.67 -39.99
N MET A 718 -23.05 -26.99 -40.65
CA MET A 718 -23.10 -27.12 -42.11
C MET A 718 -22.86 -25.77 -42.80
N TYR A 719 -23.40 -24.67 -42.28
CA TYR A 719 -23.17 -23.34 -42.85
C TYR A 719 -21.69 -22.93 -42.77
N VAL A 720 -21.00 -23.24 -41.66
CA VAL A 720 -19.55 -23.03 -41.54
C VAL A 720 -18.80 -23.88 -42.56
N TYR A 721 -19.15 -25.15 -42.77
CA TYR A 721 -18.52 -26.00 -43.80
C TYR A 721 -18.73 -25.45 -45.22
N GLU A 722 -19.96 -25.10 -45.59
CA GLU A 722 -20.29 -24.53 -46.91
C GLU A 722 -19.49 -23.25 -47.16
N VAL A 723 -19.52 -22.28 -46.24
CA VAL A 723 -18.85 -20.97 -46.37
C VAL A 723 -17.32 -21.10 -46.39
N THR A 724 -16.76 -22.02 -45.61
CA THR A 724 -15.31 -22.34 -45.63
C THR A 724 -14.89 -22.96 -46.97
N LYS A 725 -15.80 -23.65 -47.67
CA LYS A 725 -15.54 -24.32 -48.95
C LYS A 725 -15.73 -23.42 -50.16
N SER A 726 -16.72 -22.51 -50.15
CA SER A 726 -17.07 -21.67 -51.31
C SER A 726 -16.60 -20.22 -51.21
N ILE A 727 -16.57 -19.62 -50.02
CA ILE A 727 -16.35 -18.17 -49.85
C ILE A 727 -14.93 -17.85 -49.38
N LEU A 728 -14.40 -18.59 -48.40
CA LEU A 728 -13.01 -18.43 -47.92
C LEU A 728 -11.94 -18.46 -49.06
N PRO A 729 -12.06 -19.27 -50.14
CA PRO A 729 -11.08 -19.26 -51.22
C PRO A 729 -11.09 -18.03 -52.13
N ILE A 730 -12.11 -17.17 -52.06
CA ILE A 730 -12.21 -15.94 -52.86
C ILE A 730 -11.13 -14.95 -52.40
N THR A 731 -10.29 -14.45 -53.31
CA THR A 731 -9.13 -13.60 -52.96
C THR A 731 -9.48 -12.14 -52.71
N ASN A 732 -10.64 -11.68 -53.17
CA ASN A 732 -11.11 -10.31 -53.02
C ASN A 732 -12.02 -10.19 -51.79
N ILE A 733 -11.57 -9.48 -50.76
CA ILE A 733 -12.33 -9.27 -49.50
C ILE A 733 -13.71 -8.62 -49.74
N LYS A 734 -13.87 -7.78 -50.76
CA LYS A 734 -15.16 -7.16 -51.10
C LYS A 734 -16.15 -8.19 -51.65
N GLU A 735 -15.66 -9.09 -52.49
CA GLU A 735 -16.42 -10.18 -53.10
C GLU A 735 -16.78 -11.25 -52.06
N GLN A 736 -15.83 -11.60 -51.16
CA GLN A 736 -16.10 -12.43 -49.97
C GLN A 736 -17.25 -11.88 -49.11
N ILE A 737 -17.25 -10.57 -48.82
CA ILE A 737 -18.30 -9.92 -48.04
C ILE A 737 -19.64 -9.91 -48.78
N GLU A 738 -19.63 -9.60 -50.08
CA GLU A 738 -20.82 -9.61 -50.92
C GLU A 738 -21.47 -11.00 -50.99
N ASP A 739 -20.68 -12.06 -51.19
CA ASP A 739 -21.20 -13.43 -51.28
C ASP A 739 -21.61 -13.99 -49.92
N LEU A 740 -20.89 -13.69 -48.83
CA LEU A 740 -21.33 -14.07 -47.49
C LEU A 740 -22.66 -13.40 -47.13
N ALA A 741 -22.86 -12.15 -47.54
CA ALA A 741 -24.10 -11.43 -47.31
C ALA A 741 -25.28 -12.01 -48.11
N LYS A 742 -25.07 -12.39 -49.37
CA LYS A 742 -26.07 -13.13 -50.19
C LYS A 742 -26.43 -14.46 -49.53
N TYR A 743 -25.42 -15.25 -49.16
CA TYR A 743 -25.56 -16.55 -48.50
C TYR A 743 -26.36 -16.47 -47.18
N VAL A 744 -26.02 -15.51 -46.31
CA VAL A 744 -26.75 -15.26 -45.05
C VAL A 744 -28.20 -14.87 -45.31
N ALA A 745 -28.46 -14.04 -46.31
CA ALA A 745 -29.83 -13.68 -46.69
C ALA A 745 -30.61 -14.90 -47.19
N GLU A 746 -30.02 -15.73 -48.06
CA GLU A 746 -30.64 -16.96 -48.60
C GLU A 746 -31.04 -17.94 -47.49
N LYS A 747 -30.13 -18.28 -46.56
CA LYS A 747 -30.44 -19.16 -45.42
C LYS A 747 -31.50 -18.61 -44.46
N MET A 748 -31.77 -17.29 -44.49
CA MET A 748 -32.73 -16.59 -43.63
C MET A 748 -33.94 -15.99 -44.39
N GLY A 749 -34.29 -16.52 -45.57
CA GLY A 749 -35.52 -16.20 -46.30
C GLY A 749 -35.36 -15.30 -47.54
N GLY A 750 -34.14 -15.17 -48.07
CA GLY A 750 -33.83 -14.44 -49.30
C GLY A 750 -33.83 -12.91 -49.17
N LYS A 751 -33.75 -12.21 -50.30
CA LYS A 751 -33.90 -10.74 -50.38
C LYS A 751 -35.34 -10.34 -50.03
N ILE A 752 -35.51 -9.38 -49.11
CA ILE A 752 -36.81 -8.87 -48.66
C ILE A 752 -36.98 -7.44 -49.20
N PRO A 753 -37.93 -7.18 -50.12
CA PRO A 753 -38.28 -5.81 -50.52
C PRO A 753 -38.78 -4.99 -49.34
N LYS A 754 -38.49 -3.69 -49.30
CA LYS A 754 -38.76 -2.83 -48.14
C LYS A 754 -40.26 -2.76 -47.80
N GLU A 755 -41.09 -2.84 -48.82
CA GLU A 755 -42.56 -2.79 -48.75
C GLU A 755 -43.13 -4.06 -48.09
N LYS A 756 -42.44 -5.19 -48.22
CA LYS A 756 -42.87 -6.52 -47.77
C LYS A 756 -42.29 -6.92 -46.41
N LEU A 757 -41.55 -6.04 -45.75
CA LEU A 757 -41.01 -6.31 -44.41
C LEU A 757 -42.10 -6.54 -43.35
N PRO A 758 -43.27 -5.84 -43.35
CA PRO A 758 -44.36 -6.14 -42.41
C PRO A 758 -45.02 -7.51 -42.66
N ASP A 759 -45.12 -7.93 -43.92
CA ASP A 759 -45.72 -9.23 -44.30
C ASP A 759 -44.80 -10.42 -43.97
N PHE A 760 -43.52 -10.18 -43.71
CA PHE A 760 -42.52 -11.21 -43.48
C PHE A 760 -42.69 -11.82 -42.08
N SER A 761 -43.41 -12.94 -41.99
CA SER A 761 -43.86 -13.59 -40.74
C SER A 761 -42.73 -14.28 -39.94
N TRP A 762 -41.72 -13.50 -39.52
CA TRP A 762 -40.58 -13.97 -38.74
C TRP A 762 -40.95 -14.27 -37.28
N GLU A 763 -41.87 -13.49 -36.69
CA GLU A 763 -42.30 -13.68 -35.30
C GLU A 763 -42.98 -15.04 -35.10
N LEU A 764 -43.87 -15.42 -36.02
CA LEU A 764 -44.49 -16.75 -36.04
C LEU A 764 -43.45 -17.87 -36.17
N HIS A 765 -42.42 -17.70 -37.02
CA HIS A 765 -41.32 -18.67 -37.17
C HIS A 765 -40.51 -18.83 -35.88
N ILE A 766 -40.21 -17.72 -35.19
CA ILE A 766 -39.49 -17.75 -33.92
C ILE A 766 -40.33 -18.41 -32.81
N SER A 767 -41.63 -18.10 -32.73
CA SER A 767 -42.54 -18.73 -31.77
C SER A 767 -42.75 -20.22 -32.02
N GLU A 768 -42.83 -20.64 -33.30
CA GLU A 768 -42.87 -22.05 -33.67
C GLU A 768 -41.59 -22.79 -33.24
N LEU A 769 -40.41 -22.21 -33.47
CA LEU A 769 -39.14 -22.78 -33.01
C LEU A 769 -39.07 -22.89 -31.48
N LYS A 770 -39.50 -21.88 -30.71
CA LYS A 770 -39.57 -21.98 -29.23
C LYS A 770 -40.43 -23.18 -28.78
N PHE A 771 -41.58 -23.37 -29.43
CA PHE A 771 -42.51 -24.45 -29.11
C PHE A 771 -41.94 -25.82 -29.46
N GLN A 772 -41.32 -25.96 -30.65
CA GLN A 772 -40.66 -27.19 -31.09
C GLN A 772 -39.47 -27.57 -30.19
N LEU A 773 -38.62 -26.61 -29.82
CA LEU A 773 -37.44 -26.81 -28.98
C LEU A 773 -37.74 -26.86 -27.48
N LYS A 774 -38.96 -26.46 -27.07
CA LYS A 774 -39.38 -26.28 -25.67
C LYS A 774 -38.43 -25.39 -24.85
N SER A 775 -37.85 -24.37 -25.47
CA SER A 775 -36.95 -23.42 -24.81
C SER A 775 -37.02 -22.04 -25.46
N ASN A 776 -36.63 -21.00 -24.72
CA ASN A 776 -36.40 -19.66 -25.27
C ASN A 776 -35.03 -19.54 -25.99
N VAL A 777 -34.18 -20.58 -25.92
CA VAL A 777 -32.86 -20.61 -26.56
C VAL A 777 -32.94 -21.15 -27.99
N ILE A 778 -32.59 -20.24 -28.90
CA ILE A 778 -32.52 -20.19 -30.37
C ILE A 778 -31.23 -20.63 -31.10
N PRO A 779 -30.89 -21.91 -31.39
CA PRO A 779 -29.74 -22.20 -32.25
C PRO A 779 -29.87 -21.50 -33.62
N ILE A 780 -28.89 -20.65 -33.98
CA ILE A 780 -29.01 -19.69 -35.10
C ILE A 780 -29.33 -20.35 -36.45
N GLY A 781 -28.83 -21.58 -36.67
CA GLY A 781 -29.02 -22.34 -37.90
C GLY A 781 -30.49 -22.68 -38.17
N HIS A 782 -31.31 -22.82 -37.11
CA HIS A 782 -32.73 -23.15 -37.20
C HIS A 782 -33.59 -21.96 -37.68
N VAL A 783 -33.09 -20.72 -37.60
CA VAL A 783 -33.83 -19.50 -37.96
C VAL A 783 -33.85 -19.31 -39.48
N LYS A 784 -34.78 -19.99 -40.17
CA LYS A 784 -34.94 -19.92 -41.64
C LYS A 784 -35.65 -18.64 -42.14
N LYS A 785 -36.31 -17.88 -41.25
CA LYS A 785 -36.90 -16.56 -41.54
C LYS A 785 -36.36 -15.53 -40.56
N GLY A 786 -35.31 -14.81 -40.95
CA GLY A 786 -34.59 -13.88 -40.08
C GLY A 786 -34.67 -12.43 -40.58
N ILE A 787 -35.02 -11.50 -39.69
CA ILE A 787 -34.83 -10.05 -39.88
C ILE A 787 -33.42 -9.60 -39.44
N PHE A 788 -33.09 -8.33 -39.72
CA PHE A 788 -31.86 -7.59 -39.36
C PHE A 788 -30.99 -8.23 -38.27
N TYR A 789 -31.44 -8.33 -37.01
CA TYR A 789 -30.59 -8.85 -35.93
C TYR A 789 -30.21 -10.33 -36.04
N HIS A 790 -31.08 -11.17 -36.61
CA HIS A 790 -30.76 -12.57 -36.87
C HIS A 790 -29.68 -12.66 -37.96
N ARG A 791 -29.87 -11.92 -39.06
CA ARG A 791 -28.92 -11.92 -40.20
C ARG A 791 -27.57 -11.34 -39.80
N ALA A 792 -27.55 -10.23 -39.07
CA ALA A 792 -26.30 -9.60 -38.66
C ALA A 792 -25.48 -10.45 -37.68
N LEU A 793 -26.16 -11.18 -36.78
CA LEU A 793 -25.51 -12.14 -35.90
C LEU A 793 -24.97 -13.36 -36.67
N LEU A 794 -25.77 -13.95 -37.58
CA LEU A 794 -25.30 -15.07 -38.41
C LEU A 794 -24.12 -14.65 -39.31
N PHE A 795 -24.19 -13.46 -39.92
CA PHE A 795 -23.09 -12.91 -40.71
C PHE A 795 -21.82 -12.77 -39.87
N LYS A 796 -21.90 -12.17 -38.66
CA LYS A 796 -20.75 -12.06 -37.76
C LYS A 796 -20.17 -13.42 -37.39
N ALA A 797 -21.01 -14.37 -37.00
CA ALA A 797 -20.57 -15.70 -36.58
C ALA A 797 -19.92 -16.53 -37.70
N LEU A 798 -20.39 -16.39 -38.95
CA LEU A 798 -19.77 -17.01 -40.12
C LEU A 798 -18.50 -16.27 -40.56
N ALA A 799 -18.53 -14.94 -40.60
CA ALA A 799 -17.38 -14.08 -40.92
C ALA A 799 -16.19 -14.36 -39.99
N ASP A 800 -16.45 -14.51 -38.69
CA ASP A 800 -15.45 -14.87 -37.68
C ASP A 800 -14.85 -16.27 -37.88
N ARG A 801 -15.60 -17.22 -38.46
CA ARG A 801 -15.08 -18.57 -38.81
C ARG A 801 -14.20 -18.57 -40.06
N ILE A 802 -14.33 -17.58 -40.94
CA ILE A 802 -13.48 -17.44 -42.16
C ILE A 802 -12.55 -16.21 -42.15
N GLY A 803 -12.41 -15.52 -41.02
CA GLY A 803 -11.45 -14.42 -40.84
C GLY A 803 -11.86 -13.07 -41.43
N ILE A 804 -13.13 -12.88 -41.83
CA ILE A 804 -13.63 -11.58 -42.31
C ILE A 804 -13.86 -10.65 -41.11
N GLY A 805 -12.94 -9.70 -40.92
CA GLY A 805 -12.98 -8.73 -39.81
C GLY A 805 -14.15 -7.74 -39.90
N CYS A 806 -15.31 -8.10 -39.34
CA CYS A 806 -16.48 -7.23 -39.24
C CYS A 806 -16.90 -6.98 -37.78
N SER A 807 -17.41 -5.78 -37.51
CA SER A 807 -18.10 -5.46 -36.24
C SER A 807 -19.57 -5.92 -36.30
N LEU A 808 -20.21 -6.07 -35.13
CA LEU A 808 -21.64 -6.31 -34.98
C LEU A 808 -22.24 -5.24 -34.07
N VAL A 809 -23.24 -4.51 -34.58
CA VAL A 809 -23.80 -3.32 -33.93
C VAL A 809 -25.32 -3.45 -33.79
N ARG A 810 -25.84 -3.29 -32.57
CA ARG A 810 -27.27 -3.39 -32.24
C ARG A 810 -27.92 -2.00 -32.28
N GLY A 811 -28.93 -1.84 -33.12
CA GLY A 811 -29.79 -0.67 -33.14
C GLY A 811 -30.96 -0.80 -32.17
N GLU A 812 -32.08 -0.16 -32.53
CA GLU A 812 -33.35 -0.19 -31.81
C GLU A 812 -34.41 -0.99 -32.61
N TYR A 813 -35.56 -1.30 -32.02
CA TYR A 813 -36.72 -1.92 -32.70
C TYR A 813 -36.37 -3.13 -33.61
N GLY A 814 -35.46 -4.00 -33.16
CA GLY A 814 -35.03 -5.19 -33.92
C GLY A 814 -34.01 -4.92 -35.04
N ARG A 815 -33.47 -3.71 -35.16
CA ARG A 815 -32.32 -3.41 -36.04
C ARG A 815 -31.02 -3.94 -35.43
N ALA A 816 -30.19 -4.55 -36.26
CA ALA A 816 -28.74 -4.66 -36.05
C ALA A 816 -28.07 -4.77 -37.43
N TRP A 817 -26.77 -4.49 -37.49
CA TRP A 817 -26.00 -4.50 -38.74
C TRP A 817 -24.54 -4.85 -38.49
N ASN A 818 -23.84 -5.16 -39.58
CA ASN A 818 -22.40 -5.35 -39.56
C ASN A 818 -21.70 -4.16 -40.21
N GLU A 819 -20.53 -3.81 -39.66
CA GLU A 819 -19.66 -2.77 -40.20
C GLU A 819 -18.31 -3.36 -40.57
N VAL A 820 -17.82 -3.06 -41.78
CA VAL A 820 -16.55 -3.53 -42.33
C VAL A 820 -15.67 -2.37 -42.76
N MET A 821 -14.36 -2.55 -42.65
CA MET A 821 -13.35 -1.55 -43.01
C MET A 821 -12.65 -1.98 -44.30
N LEU A 822 -12.75 -1.17 -45.35
CA LEU A 822 -12.22 -1.48 -46.69
C LEU A 822 -11.32 -0.35 -47.20
N GLN A 823 -10.29 -0.71 -47.97
CA GLN A 823 -9.48 0.28 -48.68
C GLN A 823 -10.22 0.82 -49.91
N ASN A 824 -10.03 2.10 -50.24
CA ASN A 824 -10.77 2.76 -51.32
C ASN A 824 -9.92 2.86 -52.59
N ASP A 825 -10.10 1.91 -53.51
CA ASP A 825 -9.43 1.84 -54.82
C ASP A 825 -9.62 3.12 -55.68
N SER A 826 -10.68 3.89 -55.42
CA SER A 826 -11.06 5.08 -56.20
C SER A 826 -10.10 6.27 -56.05
N ARG A 827 -9.10 6.20 -55.14
CA ARG A 827 -8.17 7.30 -54.86
C ARG A 827 -6.73 7.02 -55.31
N LYS A 828 -6.53 6.80 -56.62
CA LYS A 828 -5.21 6.97 -57.26
C LYS A 828 -4.94 8.45 -57.47
N GLY A 829 -4.34 9.14 -56.49
CA GLY A 829 -4.02 10.56 -56.61
C GLY A 829 -3.04 11.09 -55.55
N VAL A 830 -2.00 11.79 -56.03
CA VAL A 830 -0.90 12.42 -55.27
C VAL A 830 0.10 11.42 -54.64
N ILE A 831 1.36 11.85 -54.58
CA ILE A 831 2.54 11.02 -54.32
C ILE A 831 2.63 10.65 -52.82
N GLY A 832 2.85 9.35 -52.53
CA GLY A 832 3.41 8.87 -51.26
C GLY A 832 2.44 8.44 -50.17
N GLY A 833 1.13 8.68 -50.30
CA GLY A 833 0.13 8.29 -49.29
C GLY A 833 -0.76 7.14 -49.74
N LEU A 834 -0.89 6.09 -48.91
CA LEU A 834 -1.99 5.13 -49.03
C LEU A 834 -3.32 5.82 -48.65
N PRO A 835 -4.43 5.59 -49.39
CA PRO A 835 -5.72 6.16 -49.02
C PRO A 835 -6.21 5.54 -47.70
N ALA A 836 -6.68 6.39 -46.79
CA ALA A 836 -7.25 5.92 -45.53
C ALA A 836 -8.45 4.98 -45.78
N PRO A 837 -8.57 3.87 -45.05
CA PRO A 837 -9.68 2.94 -45.22
C PRO A 837 -11.00 3.57 -44.78
N GLU A 838 -12.08 3.18 -45.43
CA GLU A 838 -13.44 3.66 -45.15
C GLU A 838 -14.29 2.56 -44.52
N MET A 839 -15.20 2.95 -43.63
CA MET A 839 -16.18 2.05 -43.02
C MET A 839 -17.43 1.95 -43.88
N TYR A 840 -17.97 0.73 -44.02
CA TYR A 840 -19.22 0.44 -44.73
C TYR A 840 -20.15 -0.40 -43.87
N VAL A 841 -21.45 -0.11 -43.94
CA VAL A 841 -22.53 -0.92 -43.40
C VAL A 841 -22.96 -1.93 -44.48
N ILE A 842 -23.09 -3.20 -44.11
CA ILE A 842 -23.54 -4.25 -45.03
C ILE A 842 -25.08 -4.33 -45.00
N ASP A 843 -25.71 -4.19 -46.17
CA ASP A 843 -27.11 -4.54 -46.38
C ASP A 843 -27.24 -6.07 -46.44
N LEU A 844 -28.06 -6.63 -45.54
CA LEU A 844 -28.40 -8.05 -45.44
C LEU A 844 -29.89 -8.31 -45.73
N MET A 845 -30.66 -7.28 -46.08
CA MET A 845 -32.13 -7.30 -46.14
C MET A 845 -32.65 -6.93 -47.53
N PHE A 846 -32.39 -5.71 -48.00
CA PHE A 846 -32.97 -5.15 -49.21
C PHE A 846 -32.10 -5.42 -50.43
N HIS A 847 -30.78 -5.33 -50.29
CA HIS A 847 -29.77 -5.63 -51.30
C HIS A 847 -28.62 -6.42 -50.66
N PRO A 848 -28.80 -7.73 -50.40
CA PRO A 848 -27.76 -8.57 -49.80
C PRO A 848 -26.38 -8.41 -50.47
N GLY A 849 -25.41 -7.91 -49.71
CA GLY A 849 -24.05 -7.57 -50.17
C GLY A 849 -23.81 -6.09 -50.48
N GLY A 850 -24.86 -5.26 -50.49
CA GLY A 850 -24.75 -3.82 -50.71
C GLY A 850 -23.92 -3.13 -49.61
N LEU A 851 -22.83 -2.48 -50.01
CA LEU A 851 -21.92 -1.78 -49.11
C LEU A 851 -22.24 -0.28 -49.05
N MET A 852 -23.01 0.11 -48.04
CA MET A 852 -23.41 1.51 -47.81
C MET A 852 -22.32 2.21 -46.99
N LYS A 853 -21.68 3.24 -47.53
CA LYS A 853 -20.64 3.99 -46.82
C LYS A 853 -21.19 4.54 -45.48
N LEU A 854 -20.45 4.36 -44.39
CA LEU A 854 -20.87 4.81 -43.07
C LEU A 854 -21.10 6.34 -43.09
N ARG A 855 -22.25 6.79 -42.56
CA ARG A 855 -22.78 8.17 -42.69
C ARG A 855 -23.26 8.57 -44.10
N SER A 856 -23.52 7.63 -45.01
CA SER A 856 -24.37 7.91 -46.17
C SER A 856 -25.84 7.92 -45.76
N ARG A 857 -26.68 8.65 -46.50
CA ARG A 857 -28.14 8.65 -46.30
C ARG A 857 -28.73 7.24 -46.37
N GLU A 858 -28.16 6.34 -47.17
CA GLU A 858 -28.60 4.95 -47.29
C GLU A 858 -28.26 4.15 -46.03
N ALA A 859 -27.04 4.31 -45.51
CA ALA A 859 -26.62 3.70 -44.25
C ALA A 859 -27.45 4.23 -43.06
N ASP A 860 -27.78 5.51 -43.03
CA ASP A 860 -28.62 6.09 -41.97
C ASP A 860 -30.06 5.58 -42.06
N LEU A 861 -30.62 5.48 -43.27
CA LEU A 861 -31.92 4.83 -43.49
C LEU A 861 -31.87 3.35 -43.06
N TYR A 862 -30.87 2.56 -43.45
CA TYR A 862 -30.77 1.15 -43.05
C TYR A 862 -30.72 0.95 -41.52
N ARG A 863 -30.14 1.91 -40.79
CA ARG A 863 -29.96 1.86 -39.33
C ARG A 863 -31.16 2.39 -38.54
N PHE A 864 -31.85 3.42 -39.03
CA PHE A 864 -32.83 4.22 -38.28
C PHE A 864 -34.22 4.35 -38.92
N LEU A 865 -34.51 3.64 -40.02
CA LEU A 865 -35.85 3.55 -40.63
C LEU A 865 -36.91 2.97 -39.69
#